data_AF-A0AAV0VE12-F1
#
_entry.id   AF-A0AAV0VE12-F1
#
_cell.length_a   1.000
_cell.length_b   1.000
_cell.length_c   1.000
_cell.angle_alpha   90.00
_cell.angle_beta   90.00
_cell.angle_gamma   90.00
#
_symmetry.space_group_name_H-M   'P 1'
#
loop_
_entity.id
_entity.type
_entity.pdbx_description
1 polymer ?
#
loop_
_entity_poly.entity_id
_entity_poly.type
_entity_poly.pdbx_seq_one_letter_code
_entity_poly.pdbx_strand_id
1 'polypeptide(L)'
;MHILCAMSTLALSVAASTCDERNLERDAATVLANHMDVELGGIGAGKNNVVGFQYMKPAEALLAAQALAHEDFDQAATQVQRILGYRKSDGLLPHLVYGLSVPSYLQWLPSNRTFHPGPAFWQQISVREDQKKEIVSNSTFDTSTISAPPVAGDVAWEIFRLAPYDLVLGVRTTAVQFLCHVYEPLMTIQKHLFSTRRSSNGLLTVRHPWETFSSLSPHWKGFLANLKKAPDYKTIVRSIPEETRNRFAIGASTMFSAQDAVKNMYEPMIYLAAQTHRRGQSSEIYSRKSTVLEYITYASASDETAQFGVEDVEFNSLMLRSSLGLVNIGRVLVEHSSMCKGFTLTQNELLNDVKELRAMASGLKEALIGTNTTQGLWNTSADFFADSSRMALTTTHSLRGSLPSYAVELDDDKKMRLMKHFLSEPGSFSFFCARFPAVFLACSGDDSAGAAELFDVRSADATWILYNYFVQRGFVRNKFLGLADYLRNKTRDMICKATTPTRPHLSWFPISLTMEEPAPAALAAAYDSRDGAPVAIFDDNYLGSTLAAATLLNILLPAVTLPPSPDTPPIDHRILSVIMCVELVVAFGVAISCFLFSVYFVANRPRHTRLFPGSKASTGAAERDLRDKLDRHGDELEDRGRLSPSGSSWAERYSESSCSDDYSPRSGHAQNELEHALISGVDEHYGSFNEAEQPHTPPSNSAWKAAKNALADISPW
;
A
#
# COMPACT_ATOMS: atom_id res chain seq x y z
N MET A 1 -58.60 39.06 -4.36
CA MET A 1 -57.14 39.19 -4.63
C MET A 1 -56.47 39.24 -3.27
N HIS A 2 -55.65 38.26 -2.86
CA HIS A 2 -54.38 37.81 -3.47
C HIS A 2 -53.26 38.85 -3.20
N ILE A 3 -52.09 38.51 -2.64
CA ILE A 3 -51.56 37.18 -2.28
C ILE A 3 -50.72 37.19 -0.99
N LEU A 4 -50.80 36.06 -0.28
CA LEU A 4 -49.97 35.54 0.81
C LEU A 4 -48.55 36.13 0.97
N CYS A 5 -48.24 36.58 2.20
CA CYS A 5 -46.90 36.45 2.76
C CYS A 5 -46.75 35.04 3.37
N ALA A 6 -45.89 34.21 2.76
CA ALA A 6 -45.42 32.96 3.35
C ALA A 6 -43.88 33.01 3.42
N MET A 7 -43.31 32.88 4.62
CA MET A 7 -41.85 32.85 4.77
C MET A 7 -41.31 31.46 4.41
N SER A 8 -41.03 31.25 3.12
CA SER A 8 -40.24 30.12 2.66
C SER A 8 -38.75 30.41 2.87
N THR A 9 -38.26 30.20 4.09
CA THR A 9 -36.82 30.11 4.36
C THR A 9 -36.27 28.84 3.70
N LEU A 10 -35.99 28.90 2.40
CA LEU A 10 -35.08 27.93 1.79
C LEU A 10 -33.71 28.13 2.42
N ALA A 11 -33.42 27.32 3.43
CA ALA A 11 -32.05 26.98 3.76
C ALA A 11 -31.47 26.27 2.53
N LEU A 12 -30.83 27.05 1.65
CA LEU A 12 -29.92 26.52 0.65
C LEU A 12 -28.74 25.92 1.42
N SER A 13 -28.91 24.66 1.84
CA SER A 13 -27.79 23.80 2.20
C SER A 13 -26.87 23.77 0.99
N VAL A 14 -25.76 24.49 1.07
CA VAL A 14 -24.66 24.33 0.14
C VAL A 14 -24.15 22.91 0.36
N ALA A 15 -24.67 21.99 -0.45
CA ALA A 15 -24.14 20.64 -0.53
C ALA A 15 -22.65 20.81 -0.87
N ALA A 16 -21.79 20.45 0.08
CA ALA A 16 -20.35 20.54 -0.13
C ALA A 16 -20.05 19.75 -1.41
N SER A 17 -19.40 20.40 -2.38
CA SER A 17 -19.14 19.83 -3.70
C SER A 17 -18.48 18.47 -3.51
N THR A 18 -19.23 17.40 -3.78
CA THR A 18 -18.83 16.03 -3.47
C THR A 18 -17.56 15.73 -4.23
N CYS A 19 -16.48 15.48 -3.50
CA CYS A 19 -15.19 15.26 -4.11
C CYS A 19 -15.23 13.99 -4.95
N ASP A 20 -15.02 14.15 -6.25
CA ASP A 20 -14.97 13.04 -7.18
C ASP A 20 -13.60 12.37 -7.10
N GLU A 21 -13.57 11.20 -6.47
CA GLU A 21 -12.37 10.38 -6.27
C GLU A 21 -11.68 10.06 -7.60
N ARG A 22 -12.45 9.90 -8.69
CA ARG A 22 -11.92 9.64 -10.04
C ARG A 22 -11.20 10.83 -10.67
N ASN A 23 -11.48 12.05 -10.21
CA ASN A 23 -10.73 13.23 -10.65
C ASN A 23 -9.39 13.31 -9.92
N LEU A 24 -9.35 12.99 -8.62
CA LEU A 24 -8.09 12.86 -7.89
C LEU A 24 -7.18 11.75 -8.46
N GLU A 25 -7.76 10.60 -8.81
CA GLU A 25 -7.06 9.50 -9.47
C GLU A 25 -6.48 9.96 -10.82
N ARG A 26 -7.31 10.55 -11.69
CA ARG A 26 -6.86 11.03 -13.00
C ARG A 26 -5.80 12.13 -12.91
N ASP A 27 -5.92 13.06 -11.97
CA ASP A 27 -4.95 14.14 -11.79
C ASP A 27 -3.61 13.60 -11.28
N ALA A 28 -3.62 12.62 -10.37
CA ALA A 28 -2.43 11.94 -9.90
C ALA A 28 -1.77 11.11 -11.01
N ALA A 29 -2.53 10.31 -11.77
CA ALA A 29 -2.03 9.57 -12.93
C ALA A 29 -1.46 10.54 -14.00
N THR A 30 -2.13 11.67 -14.23
CA THR A 30 -1.65 12.74 -15.12
C THR A 30 -0.33 13.33 -14.65
N VAL A 31 -0.13 13.55 -13.33
CA VAL A 31 1.17 13.99 -12.77
C VAL A 31 2.27 12.95 -13.01
N LEU A 32 2.01 11.66 -12.74
CA LEU A 32 2.98 10.59 -12.97
C LEU A 32 3.35 10.47 -14.45
N ALA A 33 2.37 10.47 -15.36
CA ALA A 33 2.59 10.46 -16.80
C ALA A 33 3.40 11.68 -17.28
N ASN A 34 3.14 12.86 -16.70
CA ASN A 34 3.89 14.09 -16.96
C ASN A 34 5.35 14.07 -16.43
N HIS A 35 5.69 13.12 -15.56
CA HIS A 35 7.00 12.94 -14.93
C HIS A 35 7.76 11.69 -15.41
N MET A 36 7.21 10.95 -16.40
CA MET A 36 7.94 9.89 -17.11
C MET A 36 9.19 10.45 -17.80
N ASP A 37 10.37 10.02 -17.37
CA ASP A 37 11.65 10.31 -18.03
C ASP A 37 12.12 9.05 -18.78
N VAL A 38 12.26 9.18 -20.10
CA VAL A 38 12.63 8.07 -21.00
C VAL A 38 14.13 7.76 -20.94
N GLU A 39 14.98 8.74 -20.61
CA GLU A 39 16.42 8.53 -20.43
C GLU A 39 16.71 7.81 -19.10
N LEU A 40 16.03 8.24 -18.03
CA LEU A 40 16.08 7.60 -16.71
C LEU A 40 15.20 6.33 -16.61
N GLY A 41 14.51 5.96 -17.69
CA GLY A 41 13.77 4.70 -17.80
C GLY A 41 12.59 4.55 -16.84
N GLY A 42 11.98 5.65 -16.38
CA GLY A 42 10.90 5.64 -15.41
C GLY A 42 10.51 7.02 -14.91
N ILE A 43 9.59 7.08 -13.94
CA ILE A 43 9.09 8.35 -13.37
C ILE A 43 10.20 9.05 -12.57
N GLY A 44 10.59 10.25 -12.99
CA GLY A 44 11.58 11.10 -12.35
C GLY A 44 11.05 11.85 -11.12
N ALA A 45 11.93 12.55 -10.41
CA ALA A 45 11.58 13.31 -9.21
C ALA A 45 10.69 14.54 -9.49
N GLY A 46 10.59 14.97 -10.75
CA GLY A 46 9.70 16.03 -11.23
C GLY A 46 10.21 16.67 -12.51
N LYS A 47 9.42 17.56 -13.14
CA LYS A 47 9.88 18.28 -14.34
C LYS A 47 11.14 19.10 -14.06
N ASN A 48 12.14 19.04 -14.93
CA ASN A 48 13.46 19.67 -14.75
C ASN A 48 13.38 21.18 -14.42
N ASN A 49 12.41 21.91 -14.99
CA ASN A 49 12.20 23.34 -14.71
C ASN A 49 11.53 23.62 -13.36
N VAL A 50 10.97 22.60 -12.70
CA VAL A 50 10.32 22.67 -11.38
C VAL A 50 11.26 22.20 -10.27
N VAL A 51 11.94 21.06 -10.43
CA VAL A 51 12.90 20.53 -9.43
C VAL A 51 14.34 21.04 -9.62
N GLY A 52 14.63 21.65 -10.78
CA GLY A 52 15.87 22.39 -11.05
C GLY A 52 16.93 21.65 -11.85
N PHE A 53 16.83 20.33 -12.00
CA PHE A 53 17.75 19.45 -12.74
C PHE A 53 17.05 18.11 -13.05
N GLN A 54 17.62 17.31 -13.95
CA GLN A 54 17.09 15.99 -14.31
C GLN A 54 17.62 14.92 -13.34
N TYR A 55 16.74 14.27 -12.58
CA TYR A 55 17.13 13.18 -11.67
C TYR A 55 15.96 12.25 -11.30
N MET A 56 16.33 11.06 -10.83
CA MET A 56 15.43 10.07 -10.23
C MET A 56 15.91 9.75 -8.82
N LYS A 57 14.95 9.54 -7.91
CA LYS A 57 15.17 8.91 -6.61
C LYS A 57 14.58 7.50 -6.63
N PRO A 58 15.40 6.43 -6.60
CA PRO A 58 14.92 5.05 -6.72
C PRO A 58 13.74 4.68 -5.81
N ALA A 59 13.75 5.05 -4.53
CA ALA A 59 12.64 4.70 -3.61
C ALA A 59 11.30 5.36 -3.96
N GLU A 60 11.31 6.60 -4.46
CA GLU A 60 10.08 7.32 -4.85
C GLU A 60 9.59 6.84 -6.23
N ALA A 61 10.52 6.60 -7.17
CA ALA A 61 10.22 6.00 -8.47
C ALA A 61 9.71 4.56 -8.37
N LEU A 62 10.08 3.82 -7.31
CA LEU A 62 9.52 2.51 -6.97
C LEU A 62 8.06 2.64 -6.51
N LEU A 63 7.75 3.54 -5.57
CA LEU A 63 6.37 3.81 -5.15
C LEU A 63 5.50 4.30 -6.33
N ALA A 64 6.08 5.08 -7.24
CA ALA A 64 5.43 5.51 -8.48
C ALA A 64 5.19 4.35 -9.46
N ALA A 65 6.10 3.37 -9.55
CA ALA A 65 5.85 2.13 -10.29
C ALA A 65 4.73 1.28 -9.65
N GLN A 66 4.63 1.27 -8.32
CA GLN A 66 3.53 0.59 -7.62
C GLN A 66 2.16 1.21 -7.97
N ALA A 67 2.08 2.54 -8.02
CA ALA A 67 0.88 3.25 -8.44
C ALA A 67 0.54 2.97 -9.92
N LEU A 68 1.56 2.96 -10.79
CA LEU A 68 1.40 2.69 -12.23
C LEU A 68 0.89 1.28 -12.53
N ALA A 69 1.23 0.29 -11.70
CA ALA A 69 0.80 -1.10 -11.86
C ALA A 69 -0.72 -1.32 -11.73
N HIS A 70 -1.48 -0.32 -11.24
CA HIS A 70 -2.95 -0.35 -11.29
C HIS A 70 -3.51 -0.10 -12.71
N GLU A 71 -2.74 0.53 -13.61
CA GLU A 71 -3.14 0.85 -14.98
C GLU A 71 -2.33 0.04 -16.02
N ASP A 72 -1.00 0.00 -15.89
CA ASP A 72 -0.09 -0.76 -16.76
C ASP A 72 0.96 -1.52 -15.95
N PHE A 73 0.71 -2.83 -15.79
CA PHE A 73 1.62 -3.76 -15.12
C PHE A 73 2.98 -3.90 -15.84
N ASP A 74 3.00 -3.96 -17.18
CA ASP A 74 4.23 -4.22 -17.93
C ASP A 74 5.14 -2.98 -17.96
N GLN A 75 4.56 -1.77 -18.00
CA GLN A 75 5.29 -0.51 -17.83
C GLN A 75 5.87 -0.38 -16.41
N ALA A 76 5.08 -0.70 -15.37
CA ALA A 76 5.55 -0.72 -13.99
C ALA A 76 6.67 -1.75 -13.76
N ALA A 77 6.49 -2.98 -14.25
CA ALA A 77 7.48 -4.05 -14.19
C ALA A 77 8.79 -3.66 -14.92
N THR A 78 8.68 -2.97 -16.05
CA THR A 78 9.84 -2.43 -16.80
C THR A 78 10.55 -1.33 -16.00
N GLN A 79 9.81 -0.39 -15.40
CA GLN A 79 10.38 0.68 -14.58
C GLN A 79 11.14 0.13 -13.37
N VAL A 80 10.60 -0.87 -12.65
CA VAL A 80 11.32 -1.52 -11.54
C VAL A 80 12.63 -2.16 -12.01
N GLN A 81 12.62 -2.86 -13.16
CA GLN A 81 13.84 -3.44 -13.74
C GLN A 81 14.88 -2.38 -14.10
N ARG A 82 14.46 -1.21 -14.60
CA ARG A 82 15.36 -0.07 -14.86
C ARG A 82 15.94 0.51 -13.58
N ILE A 83 15.10 0.76 -12.57
CA ILE A 83 15.52 1.33 -11.29
C ILE A 83 16.55 0.43 -10.59
N LEU A 84 16.31 -0.88 -10.58
CA LEU A 84 17.23 -1.86 -10.00
C LEU A 84 18.56 -1.97 -10.78
N GLY A 85 18.57 -1.58 -12.06
CA GLY A 85 19.79 -1.45 -12.87
C GLY A 85 20.74 -0.31 -12.44
N TYR A 86 20.28 0.66 -11.64
CA TYR A 86 21.14 1.71 -11.07
C TYR A 86 21.91 1.26 -9.81
N ARG A 87 21.71 0.02 -9.37
CA ARG A 87 22.45 -0.61 -8.28
C ARG A 87 23.94 -0.74 -8.65
N LYS A 88 24.83 -0.38 -7.72
CA LYS A 88 26.28 -0.50 -7.88
C LYS A 88 26.76 -1.95 -7.75
N SER A 89 28.01 -2.21 -8.15
CA SER A 89 28.62 -3.55 -8.15
C SER A 89 28.79 -4.17 -6.76
N ASP A 90 28.75 -3.37 -5.70
CA ASP A 90 28.73 -3.82 -4.30
C ASP A 90 27.33 -4.19 -3.78
N GLY A 91 26.28 -3.93 -4.56
CA GLY A 91 24.88 -4.13 -4.20
C GLY A 91 24.14 -2.88 -3.69
N LEU A 92 24.80 -1.71 -3.58
CA LEU A 92 24.13 -0.48 -3.13
C LEU A 92 23.15 0.07 -4.17
N LEU A 93 21.87 0.24 -3.81
CA LEU A 93 20.91 1.05 -4.57
C LEU A 93 21.01 2.52 -4.12
N PRO A 94 21.44 3.47 -4.97
CA PRO A 94 21.74 4.84 -4.55
C PRO A 94 20.46 5.67 -4.27
N HIS A 95 20.54 6.66 -3.37
CA HIS A 95 19.46 7.63 -3.12
C HIS A 95 19.12 8.49 -4.35
N LEU A 96 20.11 8.88 -5.15
CA LEU A 96 19.97 9.72 -6.35
C LEU A 96 20.64 9.09 -7.57
N VAL A 97 19.99 9.25 -8.72
CA VAL A 97 20.51 8.98 -10.06
C VAL A 97 20.36 10.26 -10.88
N TYR A 98 21.45 10.79 -11.43
CA TYR A 98 21.46 12.04 -12.21
C TYR A 98 21.25 11.73 -13.70
N GLY A 99 20.39 12.49 -14.37
CA GLY A 99 20.17 12.38 -15.82
C GLY A 99 21.36 12.91 -16.63
N LEU A 100 21.45 12.52 -17.90
CA LEU A 100 22.59 12.84 -18.78
C LEU A 100 22.77 14.34 -19.04
N SER A 101 21.72 15.15 -18.81
CA SER A 101 21.80 16.61 -18.88
C SER A 101 22.54 17.27 -17.69
N VAL A 102 22.90 16.51 -16.65
CA VAL A 102 23.62 17.00 -15.46
C VAL A 102 25.13 16.77 -15.61
N PRO A 103 25.97 17.82 -15.71
CA PRO A 103 27.41 17.64 -15.89
C PRO A 103 28.10 17.03 -14.66
N SER A 104 28.85 15.95 -14.88
CA SER A 104 29.51 15.15 -13.83
C SER A 104 30.51 15.93 -12.97
N TYR A 105 31.09 17.03 -13.48
CA TYR A 105 32.05 17.86 -12.76
C TYR A 105 31.41 18.81 -11.72
N LEU A 106 30.08 18.91 -11.65
CA LEU A 106 29.41 19.80 -10.70
C LEU A 106 29.46 19.24 -9.28
N GLN A 107 30.13 19.96 -8.37
CA GLN A 107 30.06 19.66 -6.93
C GLN A 107 28.75 20.18 -6.30
N TRP A 108 28.20 21.25 -6.85
CA TRP A 108 26.90 21.82 -6.49
C TRP A 108 26.14 22.18 -7.76
N LEU A 109 24.83 22.02 -7.72
CA LEU A 109 23.94 22.31 -8.84
C LEU A 109 23.60 23.82 -8.86
N PRO A 110 23.73 24.54 -9.99
CA PRO A 110 23.49 25.98 -10.07
C PRO A 110 21.98 26.29 -10.16
N SER A 111 21.24 26.07 -9.06
CA SER A 111 19.78 26.21 -9.02
C SER A 111 19.21 26.37 -7.62
N ASN A 112 18.48 27.47 -7.39
CA ASN A 112 17.68 27.73 -6.18
C ASN A 112 16.55 26.72 -5.89
N ARG A 113 16.32 25.73 -6.75
CA ARG A 113 15.23 24.76 -6.61
C ARG A 113 15.63 23.49 -5.87
N THR A 114 16.93 23.20 -5.82
CA THR A 114 17.50 22.01 -5.16
C THR A 114 18.41 22.41 -3.99
N PHE A 115 18.60 21.49 -3.05
CA PHE A 115 19.69 21.54 -2.07
C PHE A 115 20.65 20.33 -2.21
N HIS A 116 20.42 19.43 -3.17
CA HIS A 116 21.29 18.25 -3.33
C HIS A 116 22.67 18.64 -3.87
N PRO A 117 23.75 18.00 -3.39
CA PRO A 117 25.06 18.10 -4.01
C PRO A 117 25.04 17.57 -5.45
N GLY A 118 25.89 18.10 -6.33
CA GLY A 118 26.04 17.60 -7.70
C GLY A 118 26.91 16.32 -7.77
N PRO A 119 26.99 15.67 -8.94
CA PRO A 119 27.71 14.41 -9.10
C PRO A 119 29.16 14.41 -8.56
N ALA A 120 29.94 15.47 -8.77
CA ALA A 120 31.34 15.50 -8.35
C ALA A 120 31.51 15.45 -6.83
N PHE A 121 30.53 15.93 -6.05
CA PHE A 121 30.54 15.78 -4.59
C PHE A 121 30.55 14.29 -4.21
N TRP A 122 29.79 13.48 -4.94
CA TRP A 122 29.67 12.03 -4.78
C TRP A 122 30.73 11.23 -5.57
N GLN A 123 31.76 11.89 -6.11
CA GLN A 123 32.88 11.25 -6.84
C GLN A 123 34.27 11.68 -6.34
N GLN A 124 34.36 12.72 -5.52
CA GLN A 124 35.64 13.11 -4.93
C GLN A 124 36.23 11.93 -4.14
N ILE A 125 37.54 11.71 -4.33
CA ILE A 125 38.33 10.59 -3.77
C ILE A 125 38.14 9.23 -4.50
N SER A 126 37.84 9.19 -5.80
CA SER A 126 37.97 7.95 -6.60
C SER A 126 38.61 8.09 -8.00
N VAL A 127 39.71 8.86 -8.13
CA VAL A 127 40.69 8.73 -9.24
C VAL A 127 42.11 9.01 -8.73
N ARG A 128 43.02 8.03 -8.86
CA ARG A 128 44.39 8.31 -9.34
C ARG A 128 44.36 8.11 -10.85
N GLU A 129 45.01 8.98 -11.63
CA GLU A 129 44.86 8.98 -13.09
C GLU A 129 45.34 7.66 -13.73
N ASP A 130 46.31 7.01 -13.07
CA ASP A 130 46.85 5.68 -13.32
C ASP A 130 45.81 4.53 -13.27
N GLN A 131 44.65 4.70 -12.62
CA GLN A 131 43.58 3.68 -12.57
C GLN A 131 42.36 4.01 -13.45
N LYS A 132 42.48 4.96 -14.40
CA LYS A 132 41.37 5.36 -15.28
C LYS A 132 41.10 4.39 -16.45
N LYS A 133 41.57 3.15 -16.34
CA LYS A 133 41.30 2.00 -17.22
C LYS A 133 40.91 0.82 -16.34
N GLU A 134 39.94 0.01 -16.81
CA GLU A 134 39.44 -1.21 -16.16
C GLU A 134 38.54 -1.04 -14.90
N ILE A 135 37.86 0.11 -14.74
CA ILE A 135 36.58 0.15 -14.01
C ILE A 135 35.45 0.42 -15.01
N VAL A 136 34.89 -0.64 -15.58
CA VAL A 136 33.71 -0.58 -16.45
C VAL A 136 32.46 -0.50 -15.58
N SER A 137 32.08 0.71 -15.18
CA SER A 137 30.71 0.98 -14.75
C SER A 137 29.79 0.82 -15.97
N ASN A 138 28.93 -0.19 -15.96
CA ASN A 138 27.89 -0.35 -16.98
C ASN A 138 26.78 0.71 -16.86
N SER A 139 26.75 1.50 -15.77
CA SER A 139 25.92 2.71 -15.69
C SER A 139 26.59 3.86 -16.43
N THR A 140 25.89 4.41 -17.41
CA THR A 140 26.18 5.70 -18.06
C THR A 140 25.79 6.91 -17.21
N PHE A 141 25.14 6.69 -16.06
CA PHE A 141 24.58 7.72 -15.19
C PHE A 141 25.37 7.82 -13.88
N ASP A 142 25.56 9.06 -13.43
CA ASP A 142 26.14 9.36 -12.12
C ASP A 142 25.14 9.10 -10.99
N THR A 143 25.64 8.81 -9.79
CA THR A 143 24.81 8.38 -8.64
C THR A 143 25.36 8.84 -7.30
N SER A 144 24.50 9.03 -6.29
CA SER A 144 24.94 9.28 -4.90
C SER A 144 25.63 8.05 -4.28
N THR A 145 26.31 8.20 -3.13
CA THR A 145 26.97 7.09 -2.40
C THR A 145 26.28 6.63 -1.12
N ILE A 146 25.14 7.23 -0.77
CA ILE A 146 24.23 6.76 0.27
C ILE A 146 23.09 5.90 -0.33
N SER A 147 22.47 5.04 0.49
CA SER A 147 21.36 4.17 0.08
C SER A 147 20.06 4.93 -0.17
N ALA A 148 19.25 4.45 -1.10
CA ALA A 148 17.82 4.74 -1.08
C ALA A 148 17.14 4.06 0.13
N PRO A 149 15.99 4.57 0.61
CA PRO A 149 15.11 3.85 1.53
C PRO A 149 14.79 2.42 1.06
N PRO A 150 14.84 1.40 1.95
CA PRO A 150 14.84 -0.01 1.55
C PRO A 150 13.41 -0.55 1.32
N VAL A 151 12.75 -0.07 0.25
CA VAL A 151 11.38 -0.47 -0.13
C VAL A 151 11.29 -1.43 -1.31
N ALA A 152 12.40 -1.68 -2.02
CA ALA A 152 12.37 -2.32 -3.33
C ALA A 152 11.78 -3.75 -3.35
N GLY A 153 12.04 -4.57 -2.33
CA GLY A 153 11.49 -5.92 -2.22
C GLY A 153 10.03 -5.96 -1.79
N ASP A 154 9.55 -4.90 -1.14
CA ASP A 154 8.14 -4.70 -0.81
C ASP A 154 7.39 -4.30 -2.09
N VAL A 155 7.80 -3.21 -2.72
CA VAL A 155 7.22 -2.69 -3.98
C VAL A 155 7.16 -3.76 -5.08
N ALA A 156 8.23 -4.54 -5.27
CA ALA A 156 8.23 -5.61 -6.26
C ALA A 156 7.21 -6.72 -5.95
N TRP A 157 6.99 -7.03 -4.66
CA TRP A 157 5.94 -7.95 -4.24
C TRP A 157 4.55 -7.34 -4.40
N GLU A 158 4.36 -6.07 -4.03
CA GLU A 158 3.08 -5.36 -4.19
C GLU A 158 2.68 -5.25 -5.68
N ILE A 159 3.59 -4.89 -6.57
CA ILE A 159 3.35 -4.87 -8.03
C ILE A 159 2.91 -6.26 -8.54
N PHE A 160 3.56 -7.34 -8.08
CA PHE A 160 3.12 -8.71 -8.43
C PHE A 160 1.70 -9.03 -7.95
N ARG A 161 1.26 -8.49 -6.80
CA ARG A 161 -0.14 -8.60 -6.34
C ARG A 161 -1.14 -7.75 -7.12
N LEU A 162 -0.66 -6.78 -7.90
CA LEU A 162 -1.46 -5.95 -8.82
C LEU A 162 -1.52 -6.52 -10.25
N ALA A 163 -0.90 -7.67 -10.51
CA ALA A 163 -1.03 -8.33 -11.81
C ALA A 163 -2.50 -8.71 -12.10
N PRO A 164 -3.04 -8.36 -13.30
CA PRO A 164 -4.32 -8.88 -13.77
C PRO A 164 -4.38 -10.41 -13.78
N TYR A 165 -5.56 -11.00 -13.52
CA TYR A 165 -5.72 -12.46 -13.36
C TYR A 165 -5.29 -13.27 -14.59
N ASP A 166 -5.47 -12.74 -15.80
CA ASP A 166 -4.99 -13.37 -17.05
C ASP A 166 -3.45 -13.44 -17.10
N LEU A 167 -2.77 -12.50 -16.44
CA LEU A 167 -1.33 -12.46 -16.24
C LEU A 167 -0.88 -13.24 -14.99
N VAL A 168 -1.78 -13.98 -14.32
CA VAL A 168 -1.49 -14.86 -13.17
C VAL A 168 -1.81 -16.34 -13.47
N LEU A 169 -2.83 -16.63 -14.29
CA LEU A 169 -3.28 -18.00 -14.58
C LEU A 169 -2.77 -18.59 -15.92
N GLY A 170 -1.91 -17.86 -16.64
CA GLY A 170 -1.42 -18.24 -17.97
C GLY A 170 -0.18 -19.15 -18.00
N VAL A 171 -0.03 -19.95 -19.07
CA VAL A 171 1.20 -20.72 -19.31
C VAL A 171 2.33 -19.76 -19.74
N ARG A 172 3.21 -19.40 -18.78
CA ARG A 172 4.21 -18.30 -18.83
C ARG A 172 3.59 -16.90 -18.72
N THR A 173 3.14 -16.58 -17.53
CA THR A 173 2.75 -15.23 -17.10
C THR A 173 3.88 -14.20 -17.16
N THR A 174 3.59 -12.97 -17.61
CA THR A 174 4.52 -11.83 -17.48
C THR A 174 4.81 -11.50 -16.02
N ALA A 175 3.84 -11.68 -15.12
CA ALA A 175 4.00 -11.45 -13.68
C ALA A 175 5.09 -12.32 -13.03
N VAL A 176 5.13 -13.63 -13.31
CA VAL A 176 6.24 -14.48 -12.85
C VAL A 176 7.55 -14.10 -13.55
N GLN A 177 7.55 -13.81 -14.87
CA GLN A 177 8.77 -13.39 -15.57
C GLN A 177 9.37 -12.09 -14.98
N PHE A 178 8.54 -11.15 -14.55
CA PHE A 178 8.95 -9.98 -13.78
C PHE A 178 9.66 -10.36 -12.47
N LEU A 179 9.08 -11.27 -11.67
CA LEU A 179 9.74 -11.80 -10.48
C LEU A 179 11.10 -12.45 -10.79
N CYS A 180 11.20 -13.22 -11.87
CA CYS A 180 12.45 -13.82 -12.33
C CYS A 180 13.53 -12.75 -12.60
N HIS A 181 13.16 -11.61 -13.20
CA HIS A 181 14.09 -10.53 -13.51
C HIS A 181 14.55 -9.75 -12.28
N VAL A 182 13.69 -9.56 -11.27
CA VAL A 182 14.02 -8.72 -10.09
C VAL A 182 14.61 -9.50 -8.91
N TYR A 183 14.54 -10.83 -8.89
CA TYR A 183 14.97 -11.62 -7.74
C TYR A 183 16.47 -11.51 -7.40
N GLU A 184 17.41 -11.72 -8.35
CA GLU A 184 18.83 -11.42 -8.09
C GLU A 184 19.03 -9.93 -7.78
N PRO A 185 18.45 -8.99 -8.54
CA PRO A 185 18.56 -7.57 -8.24
C PRO A 185 18.26 -7.19 -6.78
N LEU A 186 17.20 -7.76 -6.20
CA LEU A 186 16.78 -7.55 -4.82
C LEU A 186 17.64 -8.33 -3.82
N MET A 187 18.05 -9.56 -4.14
CA MET A 187 18.91 -10.40 -3.30
C MET A 187 20.23 -9.70 -2.97
N THR A 188 20.90 -9.09 -3.95
CA THR A 188 22.20 -8.44 -3.74
C THR A 188 22.07 -7.13 -2.97
N ILE A 189 20.94 -6.41 -3.11
CA ILE A 189 20.63 -5.24 -2.26
C ILE A 189 20.43 -5.69 -0.81
N GLN A 190 19.67 -6.77 -0.58
CA GLN A 190 19.49 -7.31 0.77
C GLN A 190 20.82 -7.80 1.37
N LYS A 191 21.62 -8.56 0.63
CA LYS A 191 22.93 -9.06 1.09
C LYS A 191 23.92 -7.90 1.32
N HIS A 192 23.88 -6.82 0.53
CA HIS A 192 24.65 -5.59 0.80
C HIS A 192 24.22 -4.89 2.10
N LEU A 193 22.91 -4.68 2.31
CA LEU A 193 22.42 -3.97 3.49
C LEU A 193 22.64 -4.79 4.78
N PHE A 194 22.40 -6.09 4.77
CA PHE A 194 22.67 -6.93 5.95
C PHE A 194 24.19 -7.04 6.24
N SER A 195 25.05 -7.21 5.24
CA SER A 195 26.50 -7.33 5.47
C SER A 195 27.16 -6.01 5.89
N THR A 196 26.70 -4.87 5.38
CA THR A 196 27.34 -3.56 5.68
C THR A 196 26.74 -2.82 6.87
N ARG A 197 25.48 -3.08 7.26
CA ARG A 197 24.77 -2.27 8.27
C ARG A 197 24.49 -2.98 9.59
N ARG A 198 24.57 -4.30 9.67
CA ARG A 198 24.09 -5.06 10.83
C ARG A 198 24.92 -4.81 12.09
N SER A 199 24.26 -4.44 13.17
CA SER A 199 24.84 -4.22 14.49
C SER A 199 24.74 -5.47 15.37
N SER A 200 25.38 -5.43 16.55
CA SER A 200 25.47 -6.56 17.48
C SER A 200 24.14 -6.97 18.12
N ASN A 201 23.13 -6.10 18.16
CA ASN A 201 21.78 -6.43 18.66
C ASN A 201 20.85 -6.99 17.56
N GLY A 202 21.29 -7.04 16.30
CA GLY A 202 20.51 -7.57 15.19
C GLY A 202 19.63 -6.54 14.46
N LEU A 203 19.79 -5.25 14.71
CA LEU A 203 19.25 -4.18 13.86
C LEU A 203 20.23 -3.84 12.73
N LEU A 204 19.80 -2.98 11.80
CA LEU A 204 20.63 -2.34 10.79
C LEU A 204 20.83 -0.86 11.10
N THR A 205 22.03 -0.36 10.83
CA THR A 205 22.43 1.03 11.03
C THR A 205 22.22 1.91 9.78
N VAL A 206 21.41 2.96 9.93
CA VAL A 206 21.35 4.10 9.02
C VAL A 206 22.62 4.92 9.17
N ARG A 207 23.25 5.27 8.05
CA ARG A 207 24.49 6.05 7.99
C ARG A 207 24.24 7.50 7.57
N HIS A 208 23.08 7.80 6.98
CA HIS A 208 22.68 9.16 6.60
C HIS A 208 21.14 9.36 6.65
N PRO A 209 20.60 10.49 7.14
CA PRO A 209 19.13 10.70 7.22
C PRO A 209 18.37 10.57 5.89
N TRP A 210 18.98 10.91 4.75
CA TRP A 210 18.41 10.69 3.40
C TRP A 210 18.25 9.21 3.01
N GLU A 211 18.77 8.25 3.78
CA GLU A 211 18.45 6.82 3.62
C GLU A 211 17.05 6.47 4.18
N THR A 212 16.32 7.47 4.69
CA THR A 212 14.93 7.39 5.17
C THR A 212 14.06 8.44 4.48
N PHE A 213 12.75 8.23 4.43
CA PHE A 213 11.82 9.23 3.89
C PHE A 213 11.66 10.43 4.83
N SER A 214 11.79 10.25 6.15
CA SER A 214 11.78 11.36 7.11
C SER A 214 13.17 11.92 7.44
N SER A 215 13.93 12.30 6.42
CA SER A 215 15.21 13.00 6.57
C SER A 215 15.13 14.30 7.39
N LEU A 216 13.97 14.99 7.38
CA LEU A 216 13.67 16.16 8.22
C LEU A 216 13.10 15.85 9.61
N SER A 217 12.98 14.58 10.00
CA SER A 217 12.47 14.21 11.33
C SER A 217 13.31 14.87 12.45
N PRO A 218 12.69 15.58 13.42
CA PRO A 218 13.40 16.15 14.56
C PRO A 218 14.24 15.16 15.37
N HIS A 219 13.93 13.85 15.32
CA HIS A 219 14.72 12.79 15.95
C HIS A 219 16.19 12.78 15.51
N TRP A 220 16.50 13.13 14.26
CA TRP A 220 17.88 13.19 13.77
C TRP A 220 18.74 14.24 14.49
N LYS A 221 18.12 15.32 15.00
CA LYS A 221 18.81 16.47 15.61
C LYS A 221 19.73 16.08 16.76
N GLY A 222 19.31 15.12 17.60
CA GLY A 222 20.10 14.59 18.71
C GLY A 222 21.37 13.87 18.22
N PHE A 223 21.22 12.95 17.26
CA PHE A 223 22.32 12.20 16.67
C PHE A 223 23.32 13.11 15.92
N LEU A 224 22.80 14.03 15.10
CA LEU A 224 23.60 14.92 14.26
C LEU A 224 24.42 15.95 15.06
N ALA A 225 24.00 16.30 16.28
CA ALA A 225 24.65 17.31 17.11
C ALA A 225 26.14 17.01 17.42
N ASN A 226 26.52 15.74 17.57
CA ASN A 226 27.89 15.36 17.92
C ASN A 226 28.91 15.60 16.80
N LEU A 227 28.48 15.54 15.53
CA LEU A 227 29.36 15.66 14.35
C LEU A 227 30.09 17.02 14.29
N LYS A 228 29.47 18.04 14.88
CA LYS A 228 29.96 19.42 14.97
C LYS A 228 31.27 19.58 15.76
N LYS A 229 31.63 18.56 16.53
CA LYS A 229 32.87 18.48 17.32
C LYS A 229 34.07 18.04 16.47
N ALA A 230 33.85 17.51 15.26
CA ALA A 230 34.92 17.09 14.37
C ALA A 230 35.77 18.29 13.87
N PRO A 231 37.11 18.14 13.76
CA PRO A 231 38.02 19.26 13.54
C PRO A 231 37.86 19.91 12.15
N ASP A 232 37.46 19.13 11.14
CA ASP A 232 37.30 19.57 9.76
C ASP A 232 35.83 19.91 9.39
N TYR A 233 34.88 19.72 10.30
CA TYR A 233 33.45 20.03 10.12
C TYR A 233 33.25 21.43 9.52
N LYS A 234 33.89 22.45 10.13
CA LYS A 234 33.82 23.85 9.70
C LYS A 234 34.41 24.08 8.31
N THR A 235 35.32 23.23 7.83
CA THR A 235 35.93 23.34 6.51
C THR A 235 35.00 22.78 5.44
N ILE A 236 34.45 21.58 5.64
CA ILE A 236 33.48 20.98 4.72
C ILE A 236 32.22 21.84 4.62
N VAL A 237 31.66 22.26 5.76
CA VAL A 237 30.40 23.02 5.83
C VAL A 237 30.50 24.41 5.17
N ARG A 238 31.69 25.01 5.11
CA ARG A 238 31.93 26.27 4.37
C ARG A 238 31.84 26.12 2.85
N SER A 239 31.89 24.90 2.31
CA SER A 239 31.74 24.66 0.86
C SER A 239 30.29 24.68 0.37
N ILE A 240 29.31 24.71 1.27
CA ILE A 240 27.88 24.68 0.95
C ILE A 240 27.43 26.08 0.50
N PRO A 241 26.91 26.26 -0.72
CA PRO A 241 26.47 27.57 -1.23
C PRO A 241 25.27 28.13 -0.46
N GLU A 242 25.17 29.46 -0.43
CA GLU A 242 24.11 30.16 0.29
C GLU A 242 22.72 29.97 -0.34
N GLU A 243 22.65 29.88 -1.67
CA GLU A 243 21.43 29.52 -2.41
C GLU A 243 20.89 28.13 -1.98
N THR A 244 21.78 27.15 -1.90
CA THR A 244 21.51 25.77 -1.44
C THR A 244 21.04 25.74 0.02
N ARG A 245 21.68 26.52 0.91
CA ARG A 245 21.29 26.67 2.32
C ARG A 245 19.88 27.24 2.45
N ASN A 246 19.58 28.30 1.71
CA ASN A 246 18.27 28.93 1.72
C ASN A 246 17.17 28.02 1.14
N ARG A 247 17.44 27.25 0.08
CA ARG A 247 16.46 26.27 -0.43
C ARG A 247 16.14 25.17 0.59
N PHE A 248 17.15 24.63 1.28
CA PHE A 248 16.89 23.69 2.39
C PHE A 248 16.05 24.34 3.50
N ALA A 249 16.42 25.55 3.93
CA ALA A 249 15.70 26.29 4.97
C ALA A 249 14.21 26.50 4.63
N ILE A 250 13.91 26.84 3.38
CA ILE A 250 12.53 27.01 2.90
C ILE A 250 11.76 25.68 2.94
N GLY A 251 12.37 24.58 2.47
CA GLY A 251 11.77 23.23 2.51
C GLY A 251 11.65 22.61 3.91
N ALA A 252 12.27 23.21 4.92
CA ALA A 252 12.25 22.76 6.32
C ALA A 252 11.51 23.71 7.27
N SER A 253 10.99 24.84 6.76
CA SER A 253 10.40 25.97 7.51
C SER A 253 9.14 25.64 8.33
N THR A 254 8.60 24.45 8.11
CA THR A 254 7.41 23.87 8.75
C THR A 254 7.76 23.17 10.07
N MET A 255 8.92 22.52 10.14
CA MET A 255 9.41 21.79 11.31
C MET A 255 10.36 22.64 12.16
N PHE A 256 11.17 23.49 11.52
CA PHE A 256 12.26 24.24 12.16
C PHE A 256 12.28 25.71 11.70
N SER A 257 12.92 26.59 12.47
CA SER A 257 13.34 27.89 11.92
C SER A 257 14.45 27.73 10.88
N ALA A 258 14.61 28.71 9.99
CA ALA A 258 15.60 28.67 8.91
C ALA A 258 17.04 28.46 9.43
N GLN A 259 17.39 29.08 10.57
CA GLN A 259 18.71 28.91 11.18
C GLN A 259 18.88 27.51 11.79
N ASP A 260 17.85 26.97 12.45
CA ASP A 260 17.90 25.64 13.05
C ASP A 260 17.95 24.54 11.99
N ALA A 261 17.13 24.63 10.94
CA ALA A 261 17.14 23.75 9.77
C ALA A 261 18.55 23.63 9.15
N VAL A 262 19.17 24.76 8.80
CA VAL A 262 20.50 24.75 8.19
C VAL A 262 21.54 24.25 9.18
N LYS A 263 21.64 24.89 10.34
CA LYS A 263 22.72 24.66 11.31
C LYS A 263 22.66 23.28 11.96
N ASN A 264 21.47 22.79 12.32
CA ASN A 264 21.29 21.58 13.13
C ASN A 264 20.90 20.33 12.32
N MET A 265 20.35 20.47 11.12
CA MET A 265 20.05 19.32 10.23
C MET A 265 20.99 19.30 9.01
N TYR A 266 20.98 20.34 8.18
CA TYR A 266 21.60 20.30 6.86
C TYR A 266 23.15 20.28 6.88
N GLU A 267 23.78 21.15 7.68
CA GLU A 267 25.24 21.18 7.77
C GLU A 267 25.85 19.84 8.27
N PRO A 268 25.29 19.17 9.32
CA PRO A 268 25.69 17.81 9.67
C PRO A 268 25.45 16.75 8.60
N MET A 269 24.36 16.84 7.84
CA MET A 269 24.05 15.89 6.75
C MET A 269 25.09 15.98 5.63
N ILE A 270 25.38 17.18 5.12
CA ILE A 270 26.44 17.36 4.13
C ILE A 270 27.81 16.92 4.65
N TYR A 271 28.10 17.13 5.94
CA TYR A 271 29.31 16.59 6.56
C TYR A 271 29.37 15.06 6.51
N LEU A 272 28.31 14.34 6.88
CA LEU A 272 28.24 12.87 6.77
C LEU A 272 28.41 12.37 5.33
N ALA A 273 27.71 13.00 4.39
CA ALA A 273 27.79 12.67 2.97
C ALA A 273 29.24 12.80 2.46
N ALA A 274 29.96 13.87 2.84
CA ALA A 274 31.37 14.04 2.50
C ALA A 274 32.31 13.02 3.17
N GLN A 275 32.08 12.64 4.44
CA GLN A 275 32.94 11.64 5.11
C GLN A 275 32.79 10.23 4.56
N THR A 276 31.64 9.90 3.95
CA THR A 276 31.37 8.58 3.32
C THR A 276 32.45 8.20 2.28
N HIS A 277 33.08 9.20 1.65
CA HIS A 277 34.12 9.03 0.63
C HIS A 277 35.51 8.69 1.17
N ARG A 278 35.88 9.21 2.36
CA ARG A 278 37.27 9.12 2.84
C ARG A 278 37.69 7.72 3.28
N ARG A 279 36.74 6.81 3.52
CA ARG A 279 37.01 5.41 3.91
C ARG A 279 37.69 4.59 2.79
N GLY A 280 37.70 5.08 1.55
CA GLY A 280 38.37 4.44 0.41
C GLY A 280 39.89 4.64 0.33
N GLN A 281 40.48 5.50 1.17
CA GLN A 281 41.94 5.71 1.25
C GLN A 281 42.46 5.36 2.64
N SER A 282 43.34 4.36 2.70
CA SER A 282 44.02 3.95 3.93
C SER A 282 45.23 4.86 4.25
N SER A 283 45.16 5.62 5.33
CA SER A 283 46.27 5.76 6.31
C SER A 283 45.99 6.68 7.52
N GLU A 284 46.22 6.15 8.72
CA GLU A 284 47.11 6.65 9.80
C GLU A 284 46.99 8.09 10.37
N ILE A 285 46.28 9.04 9.75
CA ILE A 285 46.36 10.47 10.13
C ILE A 285 45.69 10.81 11.49
N TYR A 286 44.81 9.95 12.01
CA TYR A 286 44.12 10.17 13.30
C TYR A 286 44.74 9.46 14.51
N SER A 287 45.93 8.86 14.38
CA SER A 287 46.67 8.28 15.52
C SER A 287 47.39 9.34 16.37
N ARG A 288 46.62 10.27 16.99
CA ARG A 288 47.17 11.18 18.02
C ARG A 288 46.15 11.72 19.03
N LYS A 289 46.09 11.01 20.17
CA LYS A 289 45.69 11.49 21.52
C LYS A 289 44.75 12.70 21.60
N SER A 290 43.46 12.45 21.75
CA SER A 290 42.54 13.36 22.44
C SER A 290 41.87 12.62 23.61
N THR A 291 42.54 12.62 24.75
CA THR A 291 42.10 11.90 25.97
C THR A 291 41.06 12.70 26.76
N VAL A 292 39.86 12.91 26.18
CA VAL A 292 38.64 13.32 26.91
C VAL A 292 37.39 12.70 26.27
N LEU A 293 37.23 11.37 26.37
CA LEU A 293 35.90 10.73 26.35
C LEU A 293 35.87 9.36 27.05
N GLU A 294 36.64 9.17 28.12
CA GLU A 294 36.48 8.00 28.99
C GLU A 294 35.21 8.14 29.83
N TYR A 295 34.09 7.59 29.33
CA TYR A 295 33.14 6.81 30.13
C TYR A 295 32.23 5.98 29.21
N ILE A 296 31.87 4.77 29.64
CA ILE A 296 31.18 3.69 28.90
C ILE A 296 32.14 2.73 28.16
N THR A 297 32.87 1.94 28.96
CA THR A 297 33.11 0.50 28.70
C THR A 297 31.84 -0.28 29.04
N TYR A 298 31.58 -1.52 28.58
CA TYR A 298 32.42 -2.60 28.06
C TYR A 298 32.14 -2.81 26.55
N ALA A 299 33.13 -2.87 25.65
CA ALA A 299 34.09 -3.97 25.42
C ALA A 299 33.42 -5.26 24.89
N SER A 300 33.88 -5.89 23.79
CA SER A 300 35.29 -6.04 23.38
C SER A 300 35.64 -5.79 21.90
N ALA A 301 36.85 -5.28 21.69
CA ALA A 301 37.79 -5.54 20.59
C ALA A 301 37.33 -5.42 19.11
N SER A 302 37.47 -4.24 18.53
CA SER A 302 38.52 -3.97 17.51
C SER A 302 38.65 -2.46 17.19
N ASP A 303 39.68 -2.10 16.44
CA ASP A 303 40.15 -0.72 16.23
C ASP A 303 39.40 -0.02 15.08
N GLU A 304 38.17 0.44 15.35
CA GLU A 304 37.43 1.32 14.43
C GLU A 304 37.16 2.69 15.07
N THR A 305 37.43 3.76 14.32
CA THR A 305 36.98 5.12 14.65
C THR A 305 35.46 5.16 14.65
N ALA A 306 34.85 5.48 15.80
CA ALA A 306 33.41 5.40 16.04
C ALA A 306 32.55 5.93 14.87
N GLN A 307 31.99 5.01 14.08
CA GLN A 307 31.22 5.33 12.89
C GLN A 307 29.85 5.92 13.27
N PHE A 308 29.40 6.95 12.53
CA PHE A 308 28.01 7.40 12.65
C PHE A 308 27.07 6.31 12.14
N GLY A 309 26.19 5.85 13.03
CA GLY A 309 25.18 4.84 12.77
C GLY A 309 23.99 5.03 13.72
N VAL A 310 22.78 4.91 13.20
CA VAL A 310 21.54 4.97 13.98
C VAL A 310 20.70 3.73 13.69
N GLU A 311 20.27 3.01 14.72
CA GLU A 311 19.41 1.84 14.59
C GLU A 311 17.96 2.34 14.57
N ASP A 312 17.54 2.70 13.36
CA ASP A 312 16.39 3.55 13.08
C ASP A 312 15.10 2.74 12.89
N VAL A 313 14.01 3.14 13.54
CA VAL A 313 12.75 2.41 13.55
C VAL A 313 12.10 2.34 12.17
N GLU A 314 12.22 3.41 11.38
CA GLU A 314 11.66 3.48 10.03
C GLU A 314 12.48 2.60 9.07
N PHE A 315 13.80 2.78 9.03
CA PHE A 315 14.67 2.02 8.13
C PHE A 315 14.59 0.50 8.40
N ASN A 316 14.58 0.09 9.67
CA ASN A 316 14.48 -1.32 10.03
C ASN A 316 13.08 -1.90 9.74
N SER A 317 12.02 -1.11 9.87
CA SER A 317 10.66 -1.54 9.48
C SER A 317 10.53 -1.73 7.97
N LEU A 318 11.01 -0.75 7.17
CA LEU A 318 11.00 -0.83 5.71
C LEU A 318 11.87 -2.01 5.23
N MET A 319 13.05 -2.19 5.81
CA MET A 319 13.93 -3.32 5.46
C MET A 319 13.31 -4.67 5.84
N LEU A 320 12.66 -4.78 7.01
CA LEU A 320 11.93 -6.00 7.39
C LEU A 320 10.81 -6.30 6.39
N ARG A 321 10.02 -5.29 6.03
CA ARG A 321 8.94 -5.43 5.05
C ARG A 321 9.48 -5.87 3.69
N SER A 322 10.54 -5.23 3.20
CA SER A 322 11.21 -5.57 1.94
C SER A 322 11.82 -6.98 1.97
N SER A 323 12.39 -7.41 3.11
CA SER A 323 12.93 -8.76 3.28
C SER A 323 11.82 -9.83 3.22
N LEU A 324 10.66 -9.54 3.82
CA LEU A 324 9.48 -10.42 3.75
C LEU A 324 8.85 -10.45 2.35
N GLY A 325 8.88 -9.33 1.63
CA GLY A 325 8.55 -9.28 0.20
C GLY A 325 9.45 -10.23 -0.61
N LEU A 326 10.77 -10.14 -0.44
CA LEU A 326 11.71 -11.02 -1.14
C LEU A 326 11.57 -12.51 -0.75
N VAL A 327 11.26 -12.82 0.53
CA VAL A 327 10.90 -14.19 0.95
C VAL A 327 9.68 -14.70 0.16
N ASN A 328 8.65 -13.88 -0.04
CA ASN A 328 7.46 -14.29 -0.78
C ASN A 328 7.74 -14.46 -2.28
N ILE A 329 8.50 -13.54 -2.89
CA ILE A 329 8.98 -13.66 -4.28
C ILE A 329 9.74 -14.98 -4.46
N GLY A 330 10.66 -15.30 -3.54
CA GLY A 330 11.42 -16.55 -3.57
C GLY A 330 10.54 -17.80 -3.47
N ARG A 331 9.47 -17.80 -2.65
CA ARG A 331 8.50 -18.92 -2.61
C ARG A 331 7.82 -19.13 -3.96
N VAL A 332 7.29 -18.06 -4.57
CA VAL A 332 6.66 -18.13 -5.91
C VAL A 332 7.64 -18.67 -6.95
N LEU A 333 8.92 -18.30 -6.88
CA LEU A 333 9.94 -18.82 -7.78
C LEU A 333 10.35 -20.27 -7.49
N VAL A 334 10.28 -20.77 -6.25
CA VAL A 334 10.48 -22.21 -5.95
C VAL A 334 9.45 -23.07 -6.69
N GLU A 335 8.23 -22.56 -6.87
CA GLU A 335 7.14 -23.29 -7.54
C GLU A 335 7.10 -23.04 -9.07
N HIS A 336 7.42 -21.81 -9.52
CA HIS A 336 7.19 -21.38 -10.91
C HIS A 336 8.44 -20.99 -11.71
N SER A 337 9.66 -21.15 -11.16
CA SER A 337 10.91 -20.79 -11.87
C SER A 337 11.12 -21.52 -13.21
N SER A 338 10.49 -22.67 -13.41
CA SER A 338 10.46 -23.40 -14.70
C SER A 338 9.84 -22.60 -15.86
N MET A 339 9.06 -21.55 -15.57
CA MET A 339 8.48 -20.64 -16.56
C MET A 339 9.44 -19.50 -16.96
N CYS A 340 10.47 -19.22 -16.14
CA CYS A 340 11.39 -18.11 -16.35
C CYS A 340 12.29 -18.30 -17.58
N LYS A 341 12.32 -17.31 -18.47
CA LYS A 341 13.39 -17.15 -19.46
C LYS A 341 14.64 -16.58 -18.79
N GLY A 342 15.81 -17.19 -19.04
CA GLY A 342 17.12 -16.65 -18.63
C GLY A 342 17.45 -16.73 -17.14
N PHE A 343 16.62 -17.37 -16.32
CA PHE A 343 16.85 -17.53 -14.88
C PHE A 343 17.82 -18.68 -14.61
N THR A 344 18.78 -18.47 -13.70
CA THR A 344 19.96 -19.33 -13.54
C THR A 344 19.90 -20.24 -12.32
N LEU A 345 19.15 -19.89 -11.28
CA LEU A 345 19.10 -20.64 -10.02
C LEU A 345 18.20 -21.86 -10.15
N THR A 346 18.69 -23.01 -9.66
CA THR A 346 17.89 -24.23 -9.51
C THR A 346 16.89 -24.12 -8.35
N GLN A 347 15.88 -24.98 -8.35
CA GLN A 347 14.89 -25.08 -7.26
C GLN A 347 15.55 -25.34 -5.89
N ASN A 348 16.66 -26.09 -5.84
CA ASN A 348 17.40 -26.35 -4.61
C ASN A 348 18.16 -25.12 -4.09
N GLU A 349 18.72 -24.30 -5.00
CA GLU A 349 19.36 -23.03 -4.63
C GLU A 349 18.32 -22.02 -4.14
N LEU A 350 17.18 -21.90 -4.83
CA LEU A 350 16.04 -21.09 -4.38
C LEU A 350 15.51 -21.52 -3.00
N LEU A 351 15.39 -22.82 -2.73
CA LEU A 351 14.98 -23.32 -1.40
C LEU A 351 15.97 -22.94 -0.30
N ASN A 352 17.27 -22.96 -0.61
CA ASN A 352 18.33 -22.54 0.32
C ASN A 352 18.33 -21.02 0.54
N ASP A 353 18.21 -20.22 -0.53
CA ASP A 353 18.04 -18.77 -0.43
C ASP A 353 16.81 -18.40 0.40
N VAL A 354 15.64 -19.00 0.13
CA VAL A 354 14.39 -18.73 0.86
C VAL A 354 14.51 -19.13 2.34
N LYS A 355 15.38 -20.08 2.68
CA LYS A 355 15.74 -20.41 4.07
C LYS A 355 16.65 -19.34 4.70
N GLU A 356 17.66 -18.86 3.98
CA GLU A 356 18.55 -17.78 4.40
C GLU A 356 17.80 -16.45 4.59
N LEU A 357 17.00 -16.05 3.60
CA LEU A 357 16.12 -14.88 3.61
C LEU A 357 15.14 -14.92 4.79
N ARG A 358 14.50 -16.07 5.04
CA ARG A 358 13.58 -16.25 6.17
C ARG A 358 14.32 -16.08 7.51
N ALA A 359 15.53 -16.64 7.65
CA ALA A 359 16.33 -16.49 8.86
C ALA A 359 16.76 -15.01 9.08
N MET A 360 17.19 -14.31 8.03
CA MET A 360 17.50 -12.87 8.09
C MET A 360 16.27 -12.04 8.47
N ALA A 361 15.10 -12.32 7.89
CA ALA A 361 13.86 -11.60 8.17
C ALA A 361 13.36 -11.85 9.61
N SER A 362 13.38 -13.10 10.10
CA SER A 362 13.03 -13.41 11.49
C SER A 362 13.99 -12.74 12.49
N GLY A 363 15.31 -12.85 12.26
CA GLY A 363 16.31 -12.22 13.13
C GLY A 363 16.30 -10.68 13.10
N LEU A 364 15.71 -10.06 12.07
CA LEU A 364 15.42 -8.62 12.06
C LEU A 364 14.08 -8.31 12.74
N LYS A 365 13.05 -9.15 12.59
CA LYS A 365 11.77 -9.02 13.30
C LYS A 365 11.97 -9.07 14.82
N GLU A 366 12.73 -10.04 15.32
CA GLU A 366 13.02 -10.24 16.75
C GLU A 366 13.82 -9.08 17.34
N ALA A 367 14.75 -8.48 16.57
CA ALA A 367 15.51 -7.31 16.98
C ALA A 367 14.67 -6.02 16.96
N LEU A 368 13.76 -5.87 15.98
CA LEU A 368 12.89 -4.69 15.85
C LEU A 368 11.75 -4.67 16.88
N ILE A 369 11.03 -5.78 17.00
CA ILE A 369 9.79 -5.87 17.79
C ILE A 369 10.06 -6.34 19.22
N GLY A 370 11.18 -7.03 19.43
CA GLY A 370 11.46 -7.75 20.65
C GLY A 370 10.87 -9.16 20.66
N THR A 371 11.09 -9.84 21.77
CA THR A 371 10.66 -11.20 22.10
C THR A 371 10.23 -11.24 23.56
N ASN A 372 10.02 -12.43 24.14
CA ASN A 372 9.78 -12.56 25.58
C ASN A 372 11.03 -12.23 26.44
N THR A 373 12.22 -12.08 25.84
CA THR A 373 13.49 -11.78 26.55
C THR A 373 14.18 -10.50 26.09
N THR A 374 13.78 -9.93 24.94
CA THR A 374 14.33 -8.69 24.37
C THR A 374 13.23 -7.67 24.12
N GLN A 375 13.45 -6.40 24.45
CA GLN A 375 12.42 -5.35 24.25
C GLN A 375 12.38 -4.81 22.80
N GLY A 376 13.42 -5.09 22.00
CA GLY A 376 13.59 -4.53 20.66
C GLY A 376 13.62 -3.00 20.68
N LEU A 377 12.93 -2.37 19.71
CA LEU A 377 12.70 -0.92 19.67
C LEU A 377 11.39 -0.47 20.35
N TRP A 378 10.67 -1.37 21.04
CA TRP A 378 9.46 -1.02 21.78
C TRP A 378 9.83 -0.23 23.06
N ASN A 379 9.21 0.91 23.30
CA ASN A 379 9.36 1.66 24.56
C ASN A 379 8.14 1.41 25.45
N THR A 380 8.30 0.55 26.46
CA THR A 380 7.26 0.20 27.45
C THR A 380 6.76 1.36 28.32
N SER A 381 7.49 2.47 28.42
CA SER A 381 7.02 3.67 29.11
C SER A 381 6.13 4.56 28.23
N ALA A 382 6.31 4.49 26.90
CA ALA A 382 5.51 5.23 25.94
C ALA A 382 4.38 4.37 25.32
N ASP A 383 4.48 3.04 25.40
CA ASP A 383 3.68 2.06 24.63
C ASP A 383 3.79 2.27 23.11
N PHE A 384 4.99 2.61 22.64
CA PHE A 384 5.26 3.01 21.26
C PHE A 384 6.69 2.66 20.84
N PHE A 385 6.99 2.52 19.54
CA PHE A 385 8.35 2.25 19.08
C PHE A 385 9.20 3.53 18.93
N ALA A 386 10.51 3.43 19.18
CA ALA A 386 11.46 4.53 19.04
C ALA A 386 12.85 4.04 18.57
N ASP A 387 13.68 4.93 18.04
CA ASP A 387 15.07 4.60 17.65
C ASP A 387 15.90 4.19 18.89
N SER A 388 16.90 3.30 18.74
CA SER A 388 17.49 2.54 19.87
C SER A 388 18.23 3.34 20.96
N SER A 389 18.36 4.66 20.82
CA SER A 389 19.26 5.49 21.60
C SER A 389 18.51 6.49 22.49
N ARG A 390 19.05 6.72 23.69
CA ARG A 390 18.62 7.84 24.56
C ARG A 390 18.83 9.21 23.90
N MET A 391 19.62 9.32 22.82
CA MET A 391 19.73 10.54 22.01
C MET A 391 18.51 10.80 21.11
N ALA A 392 17.64 9.80 20.90
CA ALA A 392 16.36 9.93 20.19
C ALA A 392 15.20 10.37 21.10
N LEU A 393 15.45 10.64 22.39
CA LEU A 393 14.47 11.20 23.32
C LEU A 393 14.23 12.69 23.02
N THR A 394 13.64 12.97 21.87
CA THR A 394 12.83 14.17 21.69
C THR A 394 11.56 14.02 22.53
N THR A 395 10.96 15.13 22.92
CA THR A 395 9.67 15.16 23.64
C THR A 395 8.47 14.88 22.74
N THR A 396 8.69 14.67 21.43
CA THR A 396 7.63 14.62 20.41
C THR A 396 7.67 13.30 19.66
N HIS A 397 6.68 12.44 19.88
CA HIS A 397 6.52 11.21 19.12
C HIS A 397 6.15 11.51 17.65
N SER A 398 6.47 10.60 16.73
CA SER A 398 6.12 10.74 15.31
C SER A 398 5.67 9.42 14.69
N LEU A 399 4.93 9.48 13.57
CA LEU A 399 4.38 8.31 12.89
C LEU A 399 5.42 7.26 12.47
N ARG A 400 6.71 7.59 12.48
CA ARG A 400 7.81 6.62 12.30
C ARG A 400 7.67 5.42 13.24
N GLY A 401 7.28 5.65 14.49
CA GLY A 401 7.12 4.59 15.49
C GLY A 401 5.88 3.69 15.28
N SER A 402 5.02 3.95 14.29
CA SER A 402 3.98 3.00 13.88
C SER A 402 4.41 2.07 12.74
N LEU A 403 5.53 2.33 12.05
CA LEU A 403 5.97 1.53 10.89
C LEU A 403 6.27 0.04 11.18
N PRO A 404 6.59 -0.42 12.40
CA PRO A 404 6.64 -1.86 12.67
C PRO A 404 5.30 -2.59 12.40
N SER A 405 4.16 -1.89 12.54
CA SER A 405 2.83 -2.40 12.15
C SER A 405 2.60 -2.42 10.63
N TYR A 406 3.29 -1.55 9.86
CA TYR A 406 3.33 -1.65 8.39
C TYR A 406 4.11 -2.89 7.94
N ALA A 407 5.20 -3.21 8.64
CA ALA A 407 6.08 -4.32 8.29
C ALA A 407 5.44 -5.70 8.52
N VAL A 408 4.83 -5.92 9.69
CA VAL A 408 4.22 -7.20 10.11
C VAL A 408 2.95 -6.99 10.94
N GLU A 409 2.17 -8.05 11.12
CA GLU A 409 1.18 -8.09 12.21
C GLU A 409 1.92 -8.17 13.57
N LEU A 410 1.52 -7.31 14.51
CA LEU A 410 2.03 -7.25 15.87
C LEU A 410 1.26 -8.21 16.79
N ASP A 411 1.87 -8.59 17.92
CA ASP A 411 1.17 -9.28 19.00
C ASP A 411 0.05 -8.40 19.60
N ASP A 412 -1.03 -9.02 20.08
CA ASP A 412 -2.24 -8.30 20.51
C ASP A 412 -2.00 -7.28 21.64
N ASP A 413 -1.01 -7.49 22.52
CA ASP A 413 -0.63 -6.52 23.55
C ASP A 413 0.00 -5.25 22.93
N LYS A 414 1.08 -5.37 22.13
CA LYS A 414 1.66 -4.20 21.42
C LYS A 414 0.69 -3.56 20.43
N LYS A 415 -0.15 -4.36 19.77
CA LYS A 415 -1.17 -3.93 18.82
C LYS A 415 -2.25 -3.06 19.48
N MET A 416 -2.78 -3.48 20.64
CA MET A 416 -3.75 -2.69 21.40
C MET A 416 -3.11 -1.48 22.07
N ARG A 417 -1.88 -1.62 22.58
CA ARG A 417 -1.08 -0.50 23.12
C ARG A 417 -0.83 0.59 22.09
N LEU A 418 -0.35 0.23 20.90
CA LEU A 418 -0.13 1.15 19.77
C LEU A 418 -1.42 1.87 19.37
N MET A 419 -2.57 1.20 19.48
CA MET A 419 -3.86 1.72 19.06
C MET A 419 -4.36 2.90 19.93
N LYS A 420 -3.98 2.99 21.20
CA LYS A 420 -4.43 4.09 22.08
C LYS A 420 -4.04 5.49 21.56
N HIS A 421 -2.93 5.56 20.81
CA HIS A 421 -2.41 6.77 20.16
C HIS A 421 -3.19 7.22 18.91
N PHE A 422 -4.16 6.42 18.48
CA PHE A 422 -5.08 6.76 17.38
C PHE A 422 -6.54 6.87 17.86
N LEU A 423 -6.88 6.23 18.99
CA LEU A 423 -8.17 6.40 19.67
C LEU A 423 -8.21 7.59 20.64
N SER A 424 -7.08 8.29 20.84
CA SER A 424 -6.96 9.46 21.73
C SER A 424 -7.35 9.17 23.20
N GLU A 425 -6.83 8.07 23.75
CA GLU A 425 -7.08 7.70 25.16
C GLU A 425 -6.52 8.77 26.13
N PRO A 426 -7.28 9.17 27.18
CA PRO A 426 -6.83 10.18 28.14
C PRO A 426 -5.49 9.85 28.80
N GLY A 427 -4.61 10.85 28.89
CA GLY A 427 -3.23 10.66 29.38
C GLY A 427 -2.27 10.07 28.34
N SER A 428 -2.70 9.91 27.09
CA SER A 428 -1.83 9.53 25.97
C SER A 428 -1.60 10.68 24.99
N PHE A 429 -0.53 10.59 24.19
CA PHE A 429 -0.34 11.41 23.00
C PHE A 429 -1.15 10.82 21.84
N SER A 430 -1.62 11.67 20.91
CA SER A 430 -2.48 11.26 19.81
C SER A 430 -2.00 11.79 18.44
N PHE A 431 -2.14 10.95 17.42
CA PHE A 431 -1.97 11.35 16.00
C PHE A 431 -3.29 11.75 15.33
N PHE A 432 -4.43 11.54 16.00
CA PHE A 432 -5.78 11.81 15.49
C PHE A 432 -6.41 13.07 16.12
N CYS A 433 -5.57 14.03 16.51
CA CYS A 433 -5.93 15.28 17.17
C CYS A 433 -6.38 16.43 16.24
N ALA A 434 -6.27 16.27 14.91
CA ALA A 434 -6.55 17.31 13.93
C ALA A 434 -7.73 16.94 13.01
N ARG A 435 -8.27 17.93 12.27
CA ARG A 435 -9.42 17.77 11.36
C ARG A 435 -9.18 16.72 10.27
N PHE A 436 -7.97 16.71 9.73
CA PHE A 436 -7.48 15.81 8.71
C PHE A 436 -6.33 14.98 9.30
N PRO A 437 -6.62 13.85 9.96
CA PRO A 437 -5.57 12.97 10.49
C PRO A 437 -4.87 12.17 9.37
N ALA A 438 -3.66 11.65 9.60
CA ALA A 438 -2.86 11.74 10.83
C ALA A 438 -1.83 12.88 10.78
N VAL A 439 -1.64 13.58 11.90
CA VAL A 439 -0.48 14.48 12.06
C VAL A 439 0.82 13.66 12.08
N PHE A 440 1.89 14.14 11.45
CA PHE A 440 3.18 13.42 11.43
C PHE A 440 3.86 13.41 12.81
N LEU A 441 3.78 14.52 13.53
CA LEU A 441 4.19 14.64 14.93
C LEU A 441 2.96 14.53 15.83
N ALA A 442 3.05 13.79 16.93
CA ALA A 442 1.92 13.59 17.84
C ALA A 442 1.56 14.86 18.62
N CYS A 443 0.26 15.11 18.80
CA CYS A 443 -0.21 16.06 19.79
C CYS A 443 -0.02 15.49 21.20
N SER A 444 0.45 16.34 22.13
CA SER A 444 0.41 16.08 23.57
C SER A 444 -1.04 16.10 24.07
N GLY A 445 -1.37 15.26 25.05
CA GLY A 445 -2.69 15.26 25.70
C GLY A 445 -2.92 16.43 26.66
N ASP A 446 -1.82 17.06 27.14
CA ASP A 446 -1.81 18.33 27.89
C ASP A 446 -1.14 19.43 27.04
N ASP A 447 -1.60 20.68 27.17
CA ASP A 447 -1.00 21.88 26.57
C ASP A 447 0.37 22.21 27.19
N SER A 448 1.39 21.41 26.84
CA SER A 448 2.73 21.44 27.43
C SER A 448 3.63 22.56 26.86
N ALA A 449 3.20 23.81 27.06
CA ALA A 449 3.91 25.04 26.70
C ALA A 449 5.34 25.19 27.31
N GLY A 450 5.80 24.23 28.13
CA GLY A 450 7.15 24.17 28.69
C GLY A 450 8.16 23.28 27.92
N ALA A 451 7.73 22.53 26.90
CA ALA A 451 8.65 21.67 26.13
C ALA A 451 9.35 22.39 24.96
N ALA A 452 8.75 23.47 24.45
CA ALA A 452 9.23 24.20 23.27
C ALA A 452 10.49 25.06 23.52
N GLU A 453 10.86 25.33 24.78
CA GLU A 453 11.98 26.24 25.08
C GLU A 453 13.37 25.62 24.85
N LEU A 454 13.49 24.28 24.85
CA LEU A 454 14.80 23.62 24.69
C LEU A 454 15.18 23.36 23.23
N PHE A 455 14.19 23.29 22.32
CA PHE A 455 14.41 23.13 20.89
C PHE A 455 13.36 23.92 20.09
N ASP A 456 13.83 24.81 19.22
CA ASP A 456 13.04 25.60 18.25
C ASP A 456 12.46 24.72 17.12
N VAL A 457 11.61 23.78 17.53
CA VAL A 457 10.79 22.90 16.69
C VAL A 457 9.36 23.44 16.77
N ARG A 458 8.77 23.75 15.63
CA ARG A 458 7.39 24.22 15.57
C ARG A 458 6.44 23.05 15.83
N SER A 459 5.28 23.30 16.46
CA SER A 459 4.16 22.35 16.42
C SER A 459 3.67 22.28 14.98
N ALA A 460 4.26 21.37 14.23
CA ALA A 460 3.92 21.12 12.85
C ALA A 460 2.68 20.24 12.84
N ASP A 461 1.52 20.90 12.88
CA ASP A 461 0.19 20.31 12.72
C ASP A 461 0.02 19.82 11.27
N ALA A 462 0.95 19.02 10.75
CA ALA A 462 1.17 18.74 9.35
C ALA A 462 1.04 17.24 9.06
N THR A 463 0.17 16.90 8.10
CA THR A 463 -0.03 15.54 7.61
C THR A 463 0.94 15.26 6.49
N TRP A 464 1.78 14.24 6.63
CA TRP A 464 2.68 13.77 5.59
C TRP A 464 2.04 12.55 4.93
N ILE A 465 1.57 12.69 3.68
CA ILE A 465 0.66 11.68 3.11
C ILE A 465 1.29 10.30 2.93
N LEU A 466 2.62 10.22 2.77
CA LEU A 466 3.33 8.93 2.74
C LEU A 466 3.22 8.16 4.07
N TYR A 467 3.14 8.86 5.21
CA TYR A 467 2.90 8.23 6.50
C TYR A 467 1.44 7.84 6.68
N ASN A 468 0.49 8.57 6.08
CA ASN A 468 -0.90 8.09 5.99
C ASN A 468 -0.99 6.77 5.20
N TYR A 469 -0.21 6.60 4.11
CA TYR A 469 -0.10 5.32 3.41
C TYR A 469 0.46 4.20 4.31
N PHE A 470 1.61 4.41 4.96
CA PHE A 470 2.20 3.39 5.84
C PHE A 470 1.27 3.03 7.02
N VAL A 471 0.61 4.00 7.64
CA VAL A 471 -0.35 3.77 8.73
C VAL A 471 -1.60 3.06 8.23
N GLN A 472 -2.18 3.47 7.08
CA GLN A 472 -3.36 2.83 6.49
C GLN A 472 -3.10 1.36 6.15
N ARG A 473 -1.98 1.06 5.48
CA ARG A 473 -1.56 -0.31 5.17
C ARG A 473 -1.19 -1.10 6.44
N GLY A 474 -0.65 -0.45 7.47
CA GLY A 474 -0.39 -1.05 8.80
C GLY A 474 -1.66 -1.43 9.55
N PHE A 475 -2.69 -0.57 9.52
CA PHE A 475 -4.02 -0.88 10.06
C PHE A 475 -4.68 -2.05 9.33
N VAL A 476 -4.62 -2.11 7.99
CA VAL A 476 -5.09 -3.29 7.23
C VAL A 476 -4.35 -4.55 7.67
N ARG A 477 -3.02 -4.51 7.76
CA ARG A 477 -2.19 -5.66 8.17
C ARG A 477 -2.49 -6.14 9.59
N ASN A 478 -2.90 -5.25 10.49
CA ASN A 478 -3.24 -5.54 11.88
C ASN A 478 -4.75 -5.68 12.11
N LYS A 479 -5.55 -5.85 11.04
CA LYS A 479 -6.99 -6.15 11.06
C LYS A 479 -7.87 -5.01 11.63
N PHE A 480 -7.40 -3.77 11.57
CA PHE A 480 -8.11 -2.55 11.96
C PHE A 480 -8.77 -1.83 10.77
N LEU A 481 -9.60 -2.55 10.02
CA LEU A 481 -10.12 -2.09 8.72
C LEU A 481 -10.83 -0.72 8.78
N GLY A 482 -11.74 -0.51 9.73
CA GLY A 482 -12.47 0.76 9.86
C GLY A 482 -11.56 1.98 10.10
N LEU A 483 -10.39 1.81 10.71
CA LEU A 483 -9.40 2.88 10.89
C LEU A 483 -8.53 3.09 9.64
N ALA A 484 -8.28 2.03 8.87
CA ALA A 484 -7.68 2.15 7.53
C ALA A 484 -8.58 2.93 6.58
N ASP A 485 -9.88 2.63 6.58
CA ASP A 485 -10.88 3.30 5.74
C ASP A 485 -11.14 4.74 6.21
N TYR A 486 -11.18 4.98 7.52
CA TYR A 486 -11.22 6.34 8.08
C TYR A 486 -10.02 7.17 7.61
N LEU A 487 -8.80 6.63 7.71
CA LEU A 487 -7.58 7.33 7.30
C LEU A 487 -7.50 7.54 5.78
N ARG A 488 -7.93 6.55 4.97
CA ARG A 488 -8.08 6.70 3.51
C ARG A 488 -9.01 7.88 3.18
N ASN A 489 -10.22 7.87 3.74
CA ASN A 489 -11.23 8.88 3.48
C ASN A 489 -10.79 10.28 3.98
N LYS A 490 -10.17 10.39 5.16
CA LYS A 490 -9.62 11.67 5.65
C LYS A 490 -8.48 12.20 4.80
N THR A 491 -7.59 11.34 4.30
CA THR A 491 -6.50 11.73 3.39
C THR A 491 -7.06 12.26 2.07
N ARG A 492 -8.07 11.58 1.50
CA ARG A 492 -8.80 12.06 0.33
C ARG A 492 -9.44 13.42 0.60
N ASP A 493 -10.30 13.52 1.61
CA ASP A 493 -11.07 14.72 1.94
C ASP A 493 -10.18 15.97 2.18
N MET A 494 -8.96 15.76 2.70
CA MET A 494 -7.93 16.79 2.85
C MET A 494 -7.45 17.32 1.49
N ILE A 495 -7.10 16.44 0.56
CA ILE A 495 -6.60 16.79 -0.78
C ILE A 495 -7.72 17.38 -1.64
N CYS A 496 -8.96 16.89 -1.48
CA CYS A 496 -10.16 17.53 -2.01
C CYS A 496 -10.27 18.98 -1.53
N LYS A 497 -10.04 19.22 -0.23
CA LYS A 497 -10.15 20.55 0.37
C LYS A 497 -9.04 21.50 -0.11
N ALA A 498 -7.81 20.98 -0.28
CA ALA A 498 -6.70 21.69 -0.91
C ALA A 498 -7.01 22.13 -2.36
N THR A 499 -7.82 21.35 -3.07
CA THR A 499 -8.12 21.52 -4.50
C THR A 499 -9.31 22.47 -4.75
N THR A 500 -10.24 22.63 -3.79
CA THR A 500 -11.37 23.57 -3.94
C THR A 500 -10.89 25.04 -4.08
N PRO A 501 -11.18 25.74 -5.20
CA PRO A 501 -10.68 27.10 -5.41
C PRO A 501 -11.32 28.09 -4.44
N THR A 502 -10.49 28.71 -3.60
CA THR A 502 -10.88 29.75 -2.63
C THR A 502 -11.11 31.09 -3.31
N ARG A 503 -12.20 31.18 -4.10
CA ARG A 503 -12.60 32.43 -4.77
C ARG A 503 -12.91 33.51 -3.72
N PRO A 504 -12.24 34.67 -3.73
CA PRO A 504 -12.66 35.81 -2.91
C PRO A 504 -14.01 36.35 -3.43
N HIS A 505 -14.90 36.74 -2.52
CA HIS A 505 -16.31 36.98 -2.82
C HIS A 505 -16.58 38.37 -3.45
N LEU A 506 -16.00 38.64 -4.63
CA LEU A 506 -16.21 39.88 -5.40
C LEU A 506 -17.43 39.77 -6.32
N SER A 507 -18.62 39.73 -5.71
CA SER A 507 -19.90 39.61 -6.41
C SER A 507 -20.39 40.96 -6.96
N TRP A 508 -20.04 41.31 -8.21
CA TRP A 508 -20.66 42.47 -8.89
C TRP A 508 -20.93 42.31 -10.41
N PHE A 509 -21.00 41.09 -10.94
CA PHE A 509 -21.65 40.86 -12.25
C PHE A 509 -22.47 39.56 -12.25
N PRO A 510 -23.75 39.60 -12.68
CA PRO A 510 -24.50 38.39 -12.99
C PRO A 510 -24.12 37.87 -14.38
N ILE A 511 -24.26 36.55 -14.58
CA ILE A 511 -24.02 35.83 -15.84
C ILE A 511 -22.52 35.75 -16.23
N SER A 512 -21.88 34.65 -15.83
CA SER A 512 -20.75 34.07 -16.58
C SER A 512 -21.09 32.61 -16.90
N LEU A 513 -21.54 32.34 -18.14
CA LEU A 513 -21.85 30.99 -18.60
C LEU A 513 -20.60 30.34 -19.20
N THR A 514 -19.62 30.10 -18.33
CA THR A 514 -18.44 29.28 -18.59
C THR A 514 -18.52 28.08 -17.68
N MET A 515 -18.48 26.86 -18.25
CA MET A 515 -18.11 25.68 -17.47
C MET A 515 -16.64 25.87 -17.09
N GLU A 516 -16.38 26.33 -15.86
CA GLU A 516 -15.03 26.33 -15.31
C GLU A 516 -14.63 24.88 -15.09
N GLU A 517 -13.61 24.42 -15.81
CA GLU A 517 -12.99 23.13 -15.54
C GLU A 517 -12.52 23.11 -14.07
N PRO A 518 -12.72 21.99 -13.34
CA PRO A 518 -12.23 21.90 -11.97
C PRO A 518 -10.72 22.10 -11.95
N ALA A 519 -10.22 22.93 -11.02
CA ALA A 519 -8.78 23.12 -10.86
C ALA A 519 -8.13 21.76 -10.53
N PRO A 520 -6.98 21.42 -11.14
CA PRO A 520 -6.34 20.12 -10.94
C PRO A 520 -5.84 19.95 -9.50
N ALA A 521 -5.81 18.70 -9.04
CA ALA A 521 -5.48 18.33 -7.66
C ALA A 521 -4.19 19.01 -7.14
N ALA A 522 -4.29 19.64 -5.98
CA ALA A 522 -3.19 20.38 -5.34
C ALA A 522 -2.17 19.45 -4.65
N LEU A 523 -1.56 18.53 -5.42
CA LEU A 523 -0.74 17.42 -4.93
C LEU A 523 0.61 17.89 -4.36
N ALA A 524 0.67 18.04 -3.04
CA ALA A 524 1.88 18.26 -2.25
C ALA A 524 2.23 17.03 -1.40
N ALA A 525 3.50 16.90 -0.99
CA ALA A 525 3.97 15.84 -0.09
C ALA A 525 3.41 15.95 1.34
N ALA A 526 2.94 17.14 1.74
CA ALA A 526 2.32 17.40 3.04
C ALA A 526 1.31 18.55 3.01
N TYR A 527 0.46 18.61 4.04
CA TYR A 527 -0.65 19.56 4.19
C TYR A 527 -0.80 19.99 5.65
N ASP A 528 -1.40 21.15 5.91
CA ASP A 528 -1.87 21.53 7.25
C ASP A 528 -3.10 20.70 7.62
N SER A 529 -3.04 20.06 8.78
CA SER A 529 -4.02 19.06 9.23
C SER A 529 -5.30 19.69 9.77
N ARG A 530 -5.37 21.03 9.87
CA ARG A 530 -6.50 21.79 10.42
C ARG A 530 -7.42 22.32 9.33
N ASP A 531 -6.85 22.81 8.22
CA ASP A 531 -7.60 23.40 7.10
C ASP A 531 -7.43 22.66 5.76
N GLY A 532 -6.41 21.80 5.62
CA GLY A 532 -6.10 21.05 4.40
C GLY A 532 -5.26 21.82 3.38
N ALA A 533 -4.67 22.98 3.73
CA ALA A 533 -3.80 23.72 2.81
C ALA A 533 -2.53 22.92 2.47
N PRO A 534 -2.03 22.94 1.21
CA PRO A 534 -0.76 22.30 0.85
C PRO A 534 0.42 23.02 1.48
N VAL A 535 1.38 22.27 2.04
CA VAL A 535 2.43 22.79 2.93
C VAL A 535 3.83 22.41 2.44
N ALA A 536 4.73 23.39 2.50
CA ALA A 536 6.10 23.34 1.98
C ALA A 536 7.02 22.39 2.78
N ILE A 537 7.22 21.16 2.31
CA ILE A 537 8.09 20.15 2.95
C ILE A 537 9.11 19.56 1.95
N PHE A 538 10.26 19.14 2.50
CA PHE A 538 11.41 18.44 1.92
C PHE A 538 11.34 17.97 0.45
N ASP A 539 12.36 18.35 -0.33
CA ASP A 539 12.54 18.11 -1.78
C ASP A 539 11.37 18.60 -2.66
N ASP A 540 10.25 17.91 -2.53
CA ASP A 540 9.01 18.09 -3.27
C ASP A 540 8.17 19.27 -2.73
N ASN A 541 8.87 20.34 -2.34
CA ASN A 541 8.29 21.65 -2.06
C ASN A 541 7.98 22.36 -3.39
N TYR A 542 7.00 21.80 -4.09
CA TYR A 542 6.33 22.26 -5.31
C TYR A 542 4.97 21.53 -5.45
N LEU A 543 4.01 22.09 -6.19
CA LEU A 543 2.72 21.43 -6.46
C LEU A 543 2.82 20.50 -7.67
N GLY A 544 2.25 19.29 -7.54
CA GLY A 544 2.37 18.21 -8.53
C GLY A 544 3.50 17.22 -8.22
N SER A 545 3.79 16.96 -6.94
CA SER A 545 4.86 16.07 -6.49
C SER A 545 4.70 14.63 -7.02
N THR A 546 5.79 14.03 -7.53
CA THR A 546 5.84 12.61 -7.93
C THR A 546 5.46 11.71 -6.76
N LEU A 547 6.11 11.90 -5.61
CA LEU A 547 5.85 11.10 -4.42
C LEU A 547 4.41 11.28 -3.92
N ALA A 548 3.85 12.49 -4.02
CA ALA A 548 2.47 12.75 -3.63
C ALA A 548 1.44 12.05 -4.52
N ALA A 549 1.60 12.15 -5.85
CA ALA A 549 0.73 11.49 -6.81
C ALA A 549 0.79 9.96 -6.66
N ALA A 550 1.99 9.39 -6.57
CA ALA A 550 2.21 7.98 -6.32
C ALA A 550 1.56 7.53 -5.01
N THR A 551 1.76 8.28 -3.92
CA THR A 551 1.18 7.97 -2.61
C THR A 551 -0.35 8.01 -2.64
N LEU A 552 -0.96 9.00 -3.30
CA LEU A 552 -2.41 9.12 -3.35
C LEU A 552 -3.06 7.93 -4.05
N LEU A 553 -2.57 7.56 -5.24
CA LEU A 553 -3.03 6.39 -5.97
C LEU A 553 -2.87 5.12 -5.11
N ASN A 554 -1.70 4.93 -4.49
CA ASN A 554 -1.43 3.82 -3.58
C ASN A 554 -2.26 3.81 -2.28
N ILE A 555 -2.98 4.89 -1.94
CA ILE A 555 -3.95 4.95 -0.81
C ILE A 555 -5.38 4.66 -1.29
N LEU A 556 -5.77 5.25 -2.42
CA LEU A 556 -7.13 5.12 -2.97
C LEU A 556 -7.36 3.71 -3.54
N LEU A 557 -6.40 3.18 -4.29
CA LEU A 557 -6.56 1.96 -5.07
C LEU A 557 -6.27 0.66 -4.26
N PRO A 558 -6.90 -0.46 -4.62
CA PRO A 558 -6.82 -1.71 -3.85
C PRO A 558 -5.43 -2.35 -3.96
N ALA A 559 -4.90 -2.89 -2.85
CA ALA A 559 -3.55 -3.47 -2.77
C ALA A 559 -3.36 -4.83 -3.47
N VAL A 560 -4.43 -5.35 -4.07
CA VAL A 560 -4.47 -6.61 -4.84
C VAL A 560 -5.50 -6.41 -5.94
N THR A 561 -5.29 -6.97 -7.12
CA THR A 561 -6.37 -7.11 -8.10
C THR A 561 -7.51 -7.92 -7.48
N LEU A 562 -8.74 -7.43 -7.58
CA LEU A 562 -9.92 -8.24 -7.23
C LEU A 562 -10.15 -9.28 -8.32
N PRO A 563 -10.59 -10.51 -7.98
CA PRO A 563 -11.04 -11.45 -8.99
C PRO A 563 -12.25 -10.85 -9.72
N PRO A 564 -12.46 -11.16 -11.01
CA PRO A 564 -13.74 -10.87 -11.66
C PRO A 564 -14.86 -11.48 -10.81
N SER A 565 -15.98 -10.76 -10.66
CA SER A 565 -17.11 -11.26 -9.85
C SER A 565 -17.55 -12.63 -10.37
N PRO A 566 -17.94 -13.59 -9.52
CA PRO A 566 -18.50 -14.86 -9.99
C PRO A 566 -19.73 -14.66 -10.89
N ASP A 567 -20.45 -13.53 -10.77
CA ASP A 567 -21.57 -13.15 -11.64
C ASP A 567 -21.15 -12.69 -13.05
N THR A 568 -19.86 -12.42 -13.25
CA THR A 568 -19.25 -12.08 -14.55
C THR A 568 -18.33 -13.22 -15.01
N PRO A 569 -18.88 -14.26 -15.68
CA PRO A 569 -18.05 -15.30 -16.27
C PRO A 569 -17.08 -14.69 -17.30
N PRO A 570 -15.84 -15.21 -17.42
CA PRO A 570 -14.82 -14.63 -18.28
C PRO A 570 -15.29 -14.63 -19.73
N ILE A 571 -15.42 -13.43 -20.31
CA ILE A 571 -15.94 -13.23 -21.67
C ILE A 571 -14.82 -13.52 -22.68
N ASP A 572 -14.48 -14.80 -22.86
CA ASP A 572 -13.70 -15.22 -24.02
C ASP A 572 -14.53 -14.91 -25.29
N HIS A 573 -14.04 -13.96 -26.08
CA HIS A 573 -14.64 -13.59 -27.36
C HIS A 573 -14.79 -14.79 -28.32
N ARG A 574 -13.99 -15.86 -28.16
CA ARG A 574 -14.15 -17.11 -28.90
C ARG A 574 -15.37 -17.89 -28.44
N ILE A 575 -15.61 -18.03 -27.14
CA ILE A 575 -16.81 -18.68 -26.59
C ILE A 575 -18.06 -17.90 -27.02
N LEU A 576 -18.04 -16.57 -26.93
CA LEU A 576 -19.16 -15.73 -27.36
C LEU A 576 -19.41 -15.85 -28.89
N SER A 577 -18.34 -15.92 -29.70
CA SER A 577 -18.45 -16.21 -31.14
C SER A 577 -19.00 -17.60 -31.44
N VAL A 578 -18.62 -18.62 -30.67
CA VAL A 578 -19.14 -20.00 -30.80
C VAL A 578 -20.61 -20.07 -30.43
N ILE A 579 -21.03 -19.43 -29.32
CA ILE A 579 -22.44 -19.36 -28.92
C ILE A 579 -23.27 -18.66 -30.00
N MET A 580 -22.84 -17.49 -30.48
CA MET A 580 -23.52 -16.76 -31.55
C MET A 580 -23.63 -17.59 -32.85
N CYS A 581 -22.60 -18.35 -33.21
CA CYS A 581 -22.66 -19.28 -34.34
C CYS A 581 -23.65 -20.44 -34.11
N VAL A 582 -23.69 -21.00 -32.90
CA VAL A 582 -24.64 -22.07 -32.54
C VAL A 582 -26.08 -21.56 -32.56
N GLU A 583 -26.36 -20.39 -31.96
CA GLU A 583 -27.68 -19.76 -32.02
C GLU A 583 -28.12 -19.46 -33.45
N LEU A 584 -27.22 -18.94 -34.29
CA LEU A 584 -27.53 -18.65 -35.70
C LEU A 584 -27.82 -19.92 -36.50
N VAL A 585 -27.10 -21.03 -36.24
CA VAL A 585 -27.40 -22.34 -36.83
C VAL A 585 -28.74 -22.90 -36.37
N VAL A 586 -29.06 -22.79 -35.07
CA VAL A 586 -30.37 -23.21 -34.52
C VAL A 586 -31.51 -22.39 -35.11
N ALA A 587 -31.38 -21.05 -35.14
CA ALA A 587 -32.37 -20.15 -35.73
C ALA A 587 -32.59 -20.44 -37.22
N PHE A 588 -31.53 -20.72 -37.97
CA PHE A 588 -31.61 -21.10 -39.39
C PHE A 588 -32.30 -22.46 -39.58
N GLY A 589 -32.04 -23.44 -38.69
CA GLY A 589 -32.74 -24.73 -38.68
C GLY A 589 -34.24 -24.60 -38.37
N VAL A 590 -34.62 -23.74 -37.43
CA VAL A 590 -36.03 -23.40 -37.14
C VAL A 590 -36.68 -22.70 -38.35
N ALA A 591 -36.00 -21.73 -38.96
CA ALA A 591 -36.50 -21.05 -40.15
C ALA A 591 -36.73 -22.00 -41.34
N ILE A 592 -35.77 -22.91 -41.61
CA ILE A 592 -35.89 -23.93 -42.67
C ILE A 592 -37.02 -24.91 -42.37
N SER A 593 -37.13 -25.41 -41.14
CA SER A 593 -38.21 -26.36 -40.80
C SER A 593 -39.60 -25.72 -40.88
N CYS A 594 -39.78 -24.46 -40.45
CA CYS A 594 -41.00 -23.69 -40.67
C CYS A 594 -41.31 -23.45 -42.16
N PHE A 595 -40.29 -23.15 -42.97
CA PHE A 595 -40.46 -22.99 -44.42
C PHE A 595 -40.88 -24.31 -45.10
N LEU A 596 -40.23 -25.42 -44.77
CA LEU A 596 -40.57 -26.75 -45.30
C LEU A 596 -41.98 -27.19 -44.89
N PHE A 597 -42.39 -26.94 -43.64
CA PHE A 597 -43.78 -27.18 -43.20
C PHE A 597 -44.79 -26.34 -44.02
N SER A 598 -44.47 -25.06 -44.25
CA SER A 598 -45.33 -24.15 -45.03
C SER A 598 -45.46 -24.60 -46.48
N VAL A 599 -44.36 -25.00 -47.13
CA VAL A 599 -44.35 -25.55 -48.50
C VAL A 599 -45.10 -26.89 -48.55
N TYR A 600 -44.89 -27.78 -47.58
CA TYR A 600 -45.60 -29.06 -47.48
C TYR A 600 -47.12 -28.87 -47.41
N PHE A 601 -47.61 -27.99 -46.53
CA PHE A 601 -49.05 -27.70 -46.42
C PHE A 601 -49.64 -26.98 -47.64
N VAL A 602 -48.84 -26.23 -48.41
CA VAL A 602 -49.27 -25.62 -49.68
C VAL A 602 -49.33 -26.65 -50.81
N ALA A 603 -48.34 -27.55 -50.89
CA ALA A 603 -48.28 -28.62 -51.88
C ALA A 603 -49.37 -29.68 -51.67
N ASN A 604 -49.57 -30.14 -50.43
CA ASN A 604 -50.54 -31.17 -50.07
C ASN A 604 -51.95 -30.62 -49.73
N ARG A 605 -52.31 -29.39 -50.15
CA ARG A 605 -53.70 -28.92 -50.00
C ARG A 605 -54.67 -29.85 -50.76
N PRO A 606 -55.68 -30.45 -50.09
CA PRO A 606 -56.70 -31.21 -50.78
C PRO A 606 -57.49 -30.28 -51.72
N ARG A 607 -57.31 -30.45 -53.04
CA ARG A 607 -58.03 -29.68 -54.05
C ARG A 607 -59.46 -30.22 -54.18
N HIS A 608 -60.35 -29.76 -53.31
CA HIS A 608 -61.79 -30.03 -53.44
C HIS A 608 -62.35 -29.42 -54.74
N THR A 609 -62.40 -30.23 -55.79
CA THR A 609 -63.22 -29.97 -56.97
C THR A 609 -64.70 -30.01 -56.57
N ARG A 610 -65.43 -28.96 -56.92
CA ARG A 610 -66.87 -28.83 -56.63
C ARG A 610 -67.68 -29.73 -57.56
N LEU A 611 -68.62 -30.48 -57.00
CA LEU A 611 -69.86 -30.87 -57.69
C LEU A 611 -71.06 -30.65 -56.75
N PHE A 612 -71.91 -29.69 -57.13
CA PHE A 612 -73.33 -29.67 -56.78
C PHE A 612 -74.05 -30.68 -57.73
N PRO A 613 -75.31 -31.14 -57.48
CA PRO A 613 -76.35 -30.49 -56.66
C PRO A 613 -77.27 -31.38 -55.80
N GLY A 614 -78.05 -30.74 -54.91
CA GLY A 614 -79.50 -30.99 -54.80
C GLY A 614 -80.07 -31.95 -53.73
N SER A 615 -81.17 -31.51 -53.12
CA SER A 615 -82.28 -32.29 -52.50
C SER A 615 -82.09 -33.05 -51.16
N LYS A 616 -82.59 -32.42 -50.08
CA LYS A 616 -83.42 -32.95 -48.96
C LYS A 616 -83.41 -34.46 -48.60
N ALA A 617 -83.17 -34.79 -47.32
CA ALA A 617 -84.07 -35.62 -46.49
C ALA A 617 -83.72 -35.67 -44.97
N SER A 618 -84.76 -35.83 -44.14
CA SER A 618 -84.90 -36.44 -42.79
C SER A 618 -83.83 -36.34 -41.68
N THR A 619 -84.30 -35.76 -40.57
CA THR A 619 -84.02 -35.93 -39.12
C THR A 619 -83.83 -37.34 -38.54
N GLY A 620 -83.03 -37.44 -37.45
CA GLY A 620 -83.15 -38.42 -36.33
C GLY A 620 -82.42 -39.78 -36.49
N ALA A 621 -82.24 -40.61 -35.44
CA ALA A 621 -82.24 -40.44 -33.98
C ALA A 621 -81.77 -41.74 -33.26
N ALA A 622 -81.26 -41.65 -32.01
CA ALA A 622 -81.14 -42.77 -31.03
C ALA A 622 -80.14 -43.94 -31.40
N GLU A 623 -79.79 -44.97 -30.59
CA GLU A 623 -79.96 -45.33 -29.15
C GLU A 623 -78.99 -46.50 -28.73
N ARG A 624 -78.59 -46.63 -27.44
CA ARG A 624 -78.24 -47.87 -26.64
C ARG A 624 -77.16 -48.87 -27.19
N ASP A 625 -76.62 -49.91 -26.53
CA ASP A 625 -76.48 -50.45 -25.13
C ASP A 625 -75.37 -51.58 -25.15
N LEU A 626 -74.96 -52.35 -24.12
CA LEU A 626 -74.73 -52.24 -22.66
C LEU A 626 -74.66 -53.66 -22.04
N ARG A 627 -73.49 -54.18 -21.54
CA ARG A 627 -73.26 -55.36 -20.64
C ARG A 627 -71.80 -55.91 -20.70
N ASP A 628 -71.22 -56.72 -19.79
CA ASP A 628 -71.57 -57.27 -18.43
C ASP A 628 -70.28 -57.71 -17.64
N LYS A 629 -70.22 -57.54 -16.29
CA LYS A 629 -69.61 -58.43 -15.22
C LYS A 629 -68.08 -58.73 -15.17
N LEU A 630 -67.38 -59.16 -14.08
CA LEU A 630 -67.53 -59.46 -12.60
C LEU A 630 -66.08 -59.43 -11.95
N ASP A 631 -65.68 -59.70 -10.67
CA ASP A 631 -66.22 -60.06 -9.32
C ASP A 631 -65.15 -59.79 -8.19
N ARG A 632 -65.53 -59.81 -6.89
CA ARG A 632 -64.72 -60.04 -5.62
C ARG A 632 -63.56 -59.08 -5.21
N HIS A 633 -63.29 -58.64 -3.94
CA HIS A 633 -63.71 -58.96 -2.53
C HIS A 633 -62.93 -60.13 -1.85
N GLY A 634 -62.34 -60.06 -0.62
CA GLY A 634 -62.15 -58.98 0.38
C GLY A 634 -61.39 -59.46 1.68
N ASP A 635 -61.03 -58.52 2.57
CA ASP A 635 -60.81 -58.56 4.06
C ASP A 635 -59.73 -59.39 4.84
N GLU A 636 -59.31 -58.79 5.98
CA GLU A 636 -58.84 -59.28 7.32
C GLU A 636 -57.40 -59.77 7.72
N LEU A 637 -56.94 -59.20 8.87
CA LEU A 637 -56.17 -59.67 10.06
C LEU A 637 -54.64 -60.08 10.14
N GLU A 638 -53.97 -59.40 11.10
CA GLU A 638 -53.07 -59.84 12.22
C GLU A 638 -51.59 -60.34 12.15
N ASP A 639 -50.80 -59.70 13.03
CA ASP A 639 -49.67 -60.12 13.92
C ASP A 639 -48.19 -60.39 13.47
N ARG A 640 -47.28 -60.02 14.40
CA ARG A 640 -45.82 -60.23 14.59
C ARG A 640 -44.97 -61.01 13.57
N GLY A 641 -43.79 -60.44 13.27
CA GLY A 641 -42.58 -61.21 12.88
C GLY A 641 -41.28 -60.40 12.82
N ARG A 642 -40.28 -60.68 13.68
CA ARG A 642 -38.93 -60.08 13.62
C ARG A 642 -38.10 -60.68 12.49
N LEU A 643 -37.34 -59.85 11.73
CA LEU A 643 -35.86 -59.88 11.60
C LEU A 643 -35.34 -59.07 10.38
N SER A 644 -34.13 -58.53 10.50
CA SER A 644 -33.36 -57.78 9.48
C SER A 644 -32.28 -58.69 8.84
N PRO A 645 -31.40 -58.24 7.90
CA PRO A 645 -31.35 -56.96 7.15
C PRO A 645 -31.11 -57.13 5.61
N SER A 646 -30.80 -56.01 4.92
CA SER A 646 -30.45 -55.84 3.47
C SER A 646 -31.64 -55.50 2.54
N GLY A 647 -31.59 -54.47 1.68
CA GLY A 647 -30.56 -53.43 1.52
C GLY A 647 -30.77 -52.50 0.30
N SER A 648 -30.23 -51.27 0.38
CA SER A 648 -30.14 -50.23 -0.69
C SER A 648 -31.41 -49.45 -1.13
N SER A 649 -31.14 -48.26 -1.71
CA SER A 649 -31.96 -47.49 -2.69
C SER A 649 -33.01 -46.43 -2.25
N TRP A 650 -32.56 -45.15 -2.23
CA TRP A 650 -33.15 -43.92 -2.82
C TRP A 650 -34.57 -43.37 -2.50
N ALA A 651 -34.63 -42.03 -2.31
CA ALA A 651 -35.72 -41.05 -2.58
C ALA A 651 -37.05 -41.13 -1.76
N GLU A 652 -37.53 -40.07 -1.09
CA GLU A 652 -38.19 -38.81 -1.57
C GLU A 652 -39.54 -39.03 -2.30
N ARG A 653 -40.69 -38.37 -2.02
CA ARG A 653 -41.05 -37.07 -1.35
C ARG A 653 -42.53 -37.03 -0.86
N TYR A 654 -42.83 -36.16 0.13
CA TYR A 654 -44.05 -35.30 0.35
C TYR A 654 -45.51 -35.85 0.21
N SER A 655 -46.58 -35.32 0.84
CA SER A 655 -46.77 -34.27 1.88
C SER A 655 -48.21 -34.28 2.44
N GLU A 656 -48.39 -33.95 3.73
CA GLU A 656 -49.63 -33.45 4.37
C GLU A 656 -49.23 -32.39 5.42
N SER A 657 -49.89 -31.24 5.61
CA SER A 657 -51.26 -30.88 6.06
C SER A 657 -51.31 -30.55 7.58
N SER A 658 -52.37 -29.89 8.08
CA SER A 658 -52.25 -28.89 9.18
C SER A 658 -53.33 -28.89 10.29
N CYS A 659 -53.00 -28.23 11.42
CA CYS A 659 -53.87 -27.49 12.38
C CYS A 659 -54.06 -28.02 13.83
N SER A 660 -54.49 -27.06 14.69
CA SER A 660 -55.11 -27.12 16.04
C SER A 660 -54.26 -27.29 17.33
N ASP A 661 -54.12 -26.17 18.05
CA ASP A 661 -54.68 -25.88 19.40
C ASP A 661 -53.98 -26.28 20.74
N ASP A 662 -53.38 -25.24 21.36
CA ASP A 662 -53.69 -24.67 22.71
C ASP A 662 -52.91 -25.04 24.02
N TYR A 663 -52.91 -24.05 24.95
CA TYR A 663 -52.42 -23.99 26.34
C TYR A 663 -50.90 -23.91 26.67
N SER A 664 -50.60 -23.39 27.88
CA SER A 664 -49.27 -23.01 28.44
C SER A 664 -49.35 -22.97 30.00
N PRO A 665 -48.31 -22.61 30.81
CA PRO A 665 -46.89 -22.32 30.50
C PRO A 665 -45.81 -22.90 31.49
N ARG A 666 -44.53 -22.64 31.18
CA ARG A 666 -43.41 -22.22 32.08
C ARG A 666 -42.27 -23.22 32.46
N SER A 667 -41.05 -22.76 32.18
CA SER A 667 -39.71 -23.17 32.67
C SER A 667 -39.06 -24.42 32.04
N GLY A 668 -37.78 -24.26 31.65
CA GLY A 668 -36.93 -25.24 30.97
C GLY A 668 -35.79 -24.54 30.22
N HIS A 669 -34.64 -25.20 30.03
CA HIS A 669 -33.46 -24.63 29.36
C HIS A 669 -33.21 -25.30 27.99
N ALA A 670 -32.48 -24.58 27.13
CA ALA A 670 -31.77 -25.04 25.93
C ALA A 670 -32.57 -25.41 24.65
N GLN A 671 -32.24 -24.67 23.58
CA GLN A 671 -31.91 -25.12 22.20
C GLN A 671 -32.90 -26.03 21.42
N ASN A 672 -33.18 -25.79 20.13
CA ASN A 672 -32.65 -24.82 19.17
C ASN A 672 -33.66 -24.58 18.02
N GLU A 673 -33.41 -23.55 17.19
CA GLU A 673 -33.88 -23.39 15.78
C GLU A 673 -35.41 -23.44 15.52
N LEU A 674 -36.05 -22.38 14.99
CA LEU A 674 -36.10 -22.21 13.52
C LEU A 674 -36.41 -20.75 13.04
N GLU A 675 -35.53 -19.79 13.29
CA GLU A 675 -35.41 -18.58 12.44
C GLU A 675 -33.97 -18.44 11.93
N HIS A 676 -33.54 -19.43 11.16
CA HIS A 676 -32.34 -19.36 10.32
C HIS A 676 -32.57 -20.17 9.03
N ALA A 677 -32.96 -19.48 7.96
CA ALA A 677 -32.96 -19.99 6.60
C ALA A 677 -32.69 -18.80 5.67
N LEU A 678 -31.71 -18.94 4.77
CA LEU A 678 -30.99 -17.82 4.13
C LEU A 678 -30.17 -17.02 5.16
N ILE A 679 -28.82 -16.95 5.12
CA ILE A 679 -27.86 -17.48 4.14
C ILE A 679 -26.74 -18.22 4.88
N SER A 680 -26.67 -19.54 4.71
CA SER A 680 -25.39 -20.27 4.68
C SER A 680 -24.75 -20.00 3.31
N GLY A 681 -23.43 -19.83 3.18
CA GLY A 681 -22.40 -20.55 3.90
C GLY A 681 -21.77 -21.55 2.92
N VAL A 682 -20.97 -21.03 2.00
CA VAL A 682 -20.13 -21.79 1.07
C VAL A 682 -18.74 -21.16 1.14
N ASP A 683 -17.86 -21.78 1.93
CA ASP A 683 -16.43 -21.55 1.83
C ASP A 683 -15.90 -22.33 0.61
N GLU A 684 -15.20 -21.65 -0.30
CA GLU A 684 -14.13 -22.28 -1.07
C GLU A 684 -12.87 -21.41 -0.97
N HIS A 685 -11.75 -22.05 -0.62
CA HIS A 685 -10.46 -21.38 -0.46
C HIS A 685 -9.82 -21.08 -1.82
N TYR A 686 -9.11 -19.95 -1.93
CA TYR A 686 -7.73 -19.92 -2.44
C TYR A 686 -7.02 -18.63 -2.01
N GLY A 687 -5.73 -18.70 -1.68
CA GLY A 687 -4.85 -17.51 -1.60
C GLY A 687 -4.24 -17.10 -0.24
N SER A 688 -4.40 -17.87 0.86
CA SER A 688 -3.61 -17.62 2.08
C SER A 688 -2.29 -18.37 2.07
N PHE A 689 -1.18 -17.68 1.83
CA PHE A 689 0.19 -18.25 1.89
C PHE A 689 0.84 -18.15 3.29
N ASN A 690 0.05 -18.02 4.35
CA ASN A 690 0.51 -18.02 5.74
C ASN A 690 -0.40 -18.90 6.63
N GLU A 691 -0.01 -20.16 6.78
CA GLU A 691 -0.38 -21.04 7.88
C GLU A 691 0.81 -21.17 8.87
N ALA A 692 0.65 -21.62 10.11
CA ALA A 692 -0.46 -21.52 11.06
C ALA A 692 0.04 -22.07 12.40
N GLU A 693 -0.23 -21.40 13.53
CA GLU A 693 -0.08 -22.01 14.86
C GLU A 693 -0.94 -21.26 15.90
N GLN A 694 -1.77 -22.00 16.64
CA GLN A 694 -2.50 -21.55 17.83
C GLN A 694 -2.51 -22.70 18.85
N PRO A 695 -2.55 -22.39 20.16
CA PRO A 695 -3.76 -22.80 20.90
C PRO A 695 -4.32 -21.78 21.93
N HIS A 696 -5.66 -21.71 21.94
CA HIS A 696 -6.57 -21.58 23.11
C HIS A 696 -6.67 -20.28 23.96
N THR A 697 -7.87 -19.68 23.88
CA THR A 697 -8.68 -19.02 24.94
C THR A 697 -8.07 -17.92 25.83
N PRO A 698 -8.58 -16.67 25.76
CA PRO A 698 -8.13 -15.56 26.61
C PRO A 698 -8.86 -15.47 27.96
N PRO A 699 -8.20 -14.94 29.02
CA PRO A 699 -8.89 -14.43 30.21
C PRO A 699 -9.64 -13.12 29.89
N SER A 700 -10.64 -12.77 30.70
CA SER A 700 -11.52 -11.62 30.44
C SER A 700 -10.80 -10.27 30.61
N ASN A 701 -10.27 -9.73 29.52
CA ASN A 701 -9.47 -8.51 29.54
C ASN A 701 -10.35 -7.24 29.70
N SER A 702 -10.15 -6.49 30.79
CA SER A 702 -10.92 -5.27 31.09
C SER A 702 -10.72 -4.16 30.05
N ALA A 703 -9.54 -4.10 29.43
CA ALA A 703 -9.23 -3.18 28.34
C ALA A 703 -10.20 -3.33 27.14
N TRP A 704 -10.68 -4.55 26.86
CA TRP A 704 -11.67 -4.76 25.79
C TRP A 704 -13.04 -4.14 26.10
N LYS A 705 -13.45 -4.11 27.38
CA LYS A 705 -14.66 -3.38 27.79
C LYS A 705 -14.48 -1.87 27.68
N ALA A 706 -13.31 -1.34 28.06
CA ALA A 706 -13.00 0.08 27.91
C ALA A 706 -13.01 0.51 26.43
N ALA A 707 -12.29 -0.21 25.57
CA ALA A 707 -12.24 0.04 24.13
C ALA A 707 -13.62 -0.10 23.47
N LYS A 708 -14.42 -1.12 23.83
CA LYS A 708 -15.79 -1.28 23.30
C LYS A 708 -16.69 -0.11 23.68
N ASN A 709 -16.60 0.39 24.91
CA ASN A 709 -17.40 1.54 25.35
C ASN A 709 -16.98 2.82 24.61
N ALA A 710 -15.67 3.10 24.51
CA ALA A 710 -15.16 4.25 23.76
C ALA A 710 -15.54 4.23 22.27
N LEU A 711 -15.60 3.05 21.65
CA LEU A 711 -16.07 2.89 20.27
C LEU A 711 -17.60 3.12 20.14
N ALA A 712 -18.38 2.75 21.16
CA ALA A 712 -19.83 2.99 21.17
C ALA A 712 -20.17 4.49 21.32
N ASP A 713 -19.39 5.24 22.11
CA ASP A 713 -19.59 6.70 22.29
C ASP A 713 -19.20 7.53 21.05
N ILE A 714 -18.53 6.93 20.06
CA ILE A 714 -18.06 7.58 18.82
C ILE A 714 -18.91 7.15 17.60
N SER A 715 -19.69 6.07 17.70
CA SER A 715 -20.45 5.49 16.59
C SER A 715 -21.91 5.96 16.57
N PRO A 716 -22.46 6.39 15.40
CA PRO A 716 -23.90 6.52 15.19
C PRO A 716 -24.58 5.19 14.77
N TRP A 717 -23.86 4.07 14.89
CA TRP A 717 -24.28 2.69 14.59
C TRP A 717 -23.98 1.76 15.78
#